data_AF-A0A3B9S1D3-F1
#
_entry.id   AF-A0A3B9S1D3-F1
#
_cell.length_a   1.000
_cell.length_b   1.000
_cell.length_c   1.000
_cell.angle_alpha   90.00
_cell.angle_beta   90.00
_cell.angle_gamma   90.00
#
_symmetry.space_group_name_H-M   'P 1'
#
loop_
_entity.id
_entity.type
_entity.pdbx_description
1 polymer ?
#
loop_
_entity_poly.entity_id
_entity_poly.type
_entity_poly.pdbx_seq_one_letter_code
_entity_poly.pdbx_strand_id
1 'polypeptide(L)'
;MKNSKFTTQGGIKIEKSITPLDAEHALNKIHQYIDIKKGALFVSNYEVPDRYSRWDLGFIHPALELIVRKQYFEINALNPNGTRLLKLIAPVLQNRSYLEKIVFEDVADQPALQISGTVKPRSNFFPEEERSRQPSIFSVIRQIFELFRSDDPYLGLYGAFGYDLVFQYENIEAKHERDPEQTDCHLFLPVEMVVVDRQKEEAYKIEYHIDTPDGMTESWWNTGAEFPVVYAKADGEIKCDHVQGEFEQKVAKIKEGCRRGDYFEVVLSQSFSTSFAEQPSTLFKRICEQNPSPYSFLINMGTEQLVGASPEMYVRVKGNRFETSPISGTVSVGNDPMETAERIKNLISSEKEESELTMCTDVDRNDMSRICEQGSVRLIGRRLLERYSRLIHTVDHLEGVLIKDRDAIDAVLTHMWACTVTGSPKPIAMQTIENMENSPRGWYSGCIGFLWFNGYVSTGMTLRTVHLKNGQATVRAGATLLYDSDPMAEERETHIKASAFLGATLDSKPPAPVTLDLPQIGAGKTVLFVDNQDSFVHTLASYVRQSGATVITLRSGFSYQMLDEISPDLLFISPGPGFPREQKVPELVGEAIKRDIPVFGVCLGHQGIAEHFGGKLLTLEHPVHGKSVEIVHSGDSFYSGLPNPLSAGLYHSLYVDSSSLPECLEVTAKTKSGLIMGLRHKNLPVASVQFHPESILTLKDQSGLRMINNVMAELTTEANSKEVF
;
A
#
# COMPACT_ATOMS: atom_id res chain seq x y z
N MET A 1 35.69 -9.06 14.80
CA MET A 1 35.37 -7.92 15.69
C MET A 1 36.23 -6.74 15.27
N LYS A 2 35.61 -5.61 14.90
CA LYS A 2 36.32 -4.37 14.50
C LYS A 2 36.04 -3.33 15.57
N ASN A 3 37.08 -2.87 16.25
CA ASN A 3 36.96 -1.88 17.32
C ASN A 3 37.46 -0.52 16.83
N SER A 4 36.79 0.54 17.23
CA SER A 4 37.16 1.94 16.93
C SER A 4 36.86 2.82 18.13
N LYS A 5 37.56 3.95 18.25
CA LYS A 5 37.30 4.95 19.30
C LYS A 5 37.02 6.30 18.67
N PHE A 6 36.10 7.05 19.27
CA PHE A 6 35.82 8.43 18.88
C PHE A 6 35.43 9.25 20.10
N THR A 7 35.47 10.57 19.97
CA THR A 7 35.01 11.50 21.01
C THR A 7 33.84 12.30 20.47
N THR A 8 32.75 12.39 21.21
CA THR A 8 31.61 13.24 20.85
C THR A 8 32.01 14.72 20.90
N GLN A 9 31.25 15.60 20.26
CA GLN A 9 31.48 17.05 20.37
C GLN A 9 31.27 17.55 21.81
N GLY A 10 30.44 16.85 22.61
CA GLY A 10 30.30 17.07 24.04
C GLY A 10 31.46 16.54 24.90
N GLY A 11 32.52 15.99 24.29
CA GLY A 11 33.74 15.56 24.98
C GLY A 11 33.71 14.13 25.56
N ILE A 12 32.69 13.34 25.24
CA ILE A 12 32.53 11.96 25.74
C ILE A 12 33.35 11.01 24.87
N LYS A 13 34.22 10.21 25.48
CA LYS A 13 34.98 9.17 24.77
C LYS A 13 34.11 7.92 24.63
N ILE A 14 34.06 7.35 23.44
CA ILE A 14 33.28 6.14 23.14
C ILE A 14 34.17 5.13 22.43
N GLU A 15 34.19 3.90 22.94
CA GLU A 15 34.73 2.74 22.22
C GLU A 15 33.59 1.97 21.58
N LYS A 16 33.66 1.79 20.26
CA LYS A 16 32.68 1.05 19.47
C LYS A 16 33.26 -0.28 19.07
N SER A 17 32.54 -1.36 19.37
CA SER A 17 32.85 -2.71 18.96
C SER A 17 31.83 -3.19 17.92
N ILE A 18 32.29 -3.71 16.79
CA ILE A 18 31.44 -4.28 15.74
C ILE A 18 31.75 -5.77 15.59
N THR A 19 30.74 -6.61 15.82
CA THR A 19 30.84 -8.07 15.70
C THR A 19 29.96 -8.55 14.55
N PRO A 20 30.53 -9.11 13.46
CA PRO A 20 29.75 -9.68 12.37
C PRO A 20 28.81 -10.77 12.87
N LEU A 21 27.62 -10.84 12.29
CA LEU A 21 26.60 -11.85 12.54
C LEU A 21 26.21 -12.52 11.21
N ASP A 22 25.63 -13.71 11.31
CA ASP A 22 24.94 -14.33 10.18
C ASP A 22 23.67 -13.55 9.86
N ALA A 23 23.50 -13.11 8.60
CA ALA A 23 22.43 -12.21 8.21
C ALA A 23 21.03 -12.85 8.28
N GLU A 24 20.93 -14.17 8.10
CA GLU A 24 19.67 -14.91 8.17
C GLU A 24 19.17 -14.97 9.63
N HIS A 25 20.07 -15.18 10.58
CA HIS A 25 19.73 -15.40 11.99
C HIS A 25 20.01 -14.19 12.91
N ALA A 26 20.46 -13.05 12.36
CA ALA A 26 20.92 -11.89 13.14
C ALA A 26 19.88 -11.36 14.14
N LEU A 27 18.60 -11.36 13.77
CA LEU A 27 17.51 -10.81 14.58
C LEU A 27 16.83 -11.85 15.51
N ASN A 28 17.24 -13.12 15.47
CA ASN A 28 16.54 -14.19 16.21
C ASN A 28 16.47 -13.91 17.72
N LYS A 29 17.56 -13.42 18.31
CA LYS A 29 17.57 -13.05 19.73
C LYS A 29 16.62 -11.89 20.02
N ILE A 30 16.53 -10.91 19.12
CA ILE A 30 15.60 -9.79 19.29
C ILE A 30 14.17 -10.31 19.28
N HIS A 31 13.81 -11.11 18.27
CA HIS A 31 12.49 -11.74 18.20
C HIS A 31 12.14 -12.59 19.43
N GLN A 32 13.14 -13.24 20.05
CA GLN A 32 12.92 -14.05 21.24
C GLN A 32 12.54 -13.23 22.49
N TYR A 33 13.06 -12.01 22.63
CA TYR A 33 12.92 -11.23 23.87
C TYR A 33 12.07 -9.96 23.73
N ILE A 34 11.86 -9.47 22.51
CA ILE A 34 11.15 -8.20 22.27
C ILE A 34 9.71 -8.21 22.77
N ASP A 35 9.09 -9.37 23.01
CA ASP A 35 7.72 -9.46 23.55
C ASP A 35 7.64 -9.21 25.06
N ILE A 36 8.74 -9.37 25.78
CA ILE A 36 8.77 -9.30 27.26
C ILE A 36 9.76 -8.28 27.81
N LYS A 37 10.56 -7.66 26.92
CA LYS A 37 11.55 -6.63 27.24
C LYS A 37 11.29 -5.36 26.44
N LYS A 38 11.56 -4.20 27.04
CA LYS A 38 11.58 -2.92 26.31
C LYS A 38 12.65 -2.95 25.22
N GLY A 39 12.32 -2.39 24.07
CA GLY A 39 13.17 -2.40 22.89
C GLY A 39 12.41 -1.99 21.63
N ALA A 40 13.09 -2.02 20.50
CA ALA A 40 12.45 -1.76 19.23
C ALA A 40 13.08 -2.58 18.10
N LEU A 41 12.26 -2.86 17.09
CA LEU A 41 12.65 -3.45 15.82
C LEU A 41 12.08 -2.55 14.71
N PHE A 42 12.94 -2.06 13.84
CA PHE A 42 12.62 -1.26 12.66
C PHE A 42 13.08 -2.01 11.42
N VAL A 43 12.20 -2.15 10.44
CA VAL A 43 12.41 -2.93 9.22
C VAL A 43 11.95 -2.09 8.03
N SER A 44 12.85 -1.92 7.06
CA SER A 44 12.51 -1.48 5.71
C SER A 44 12.57 -2.69 4.81
N ASN A 45 11.42 -3.31 4.53
CA ASN A 45 11.30 -4.45 3.63
C ASN A 45 10.79 -4.04 2.24
N TYR A 46 10.93 -2.76 1.89
CA TYR A 46 10.53 -2.17 0.63
C TYR A 46 11.69 -1.40 -0.01
N GLU A 47 11.74 -1.41 -1.33
CA GLU A 47 12.83 -0.80 -2.10
C GLU A 47 12.23 0.08 -3.19
N VAL A 48 12.64 1.34 -3.22
CA VAL A 48 12.37 2.28 -4.30
C VAL A 48 13.71 2.90 -4.66
N PRO A 49 14.19 2.77 -5.90
CA PRO A 49 15.45 3.35 -6.33
C PRO A 49 15.59 4.81 -5.87
N ASP A 50 16.77 5.14 -5.32
CA ASP A 50 17.14 6.47 -4.82
C ASP A 50 16.29 7.03 -3.66
N ARG A 51 15.27 6.30 -3.18
CA ARG A 51 14.40 6.73 -2.08
C ARG A 51 14.38 5.78 -0.90
N TYR A 52 14.20 4.47 -1.08
CA TYR A 52 14.18 3.51 0.02
C TYR A 52 15.10 2.33 -0.26
N SER A 53 15.92 1.97 0.73
CA SER A 53 16.75 0.78 0.74
C SER A 53 16.25 -0.23 1.76
N ARG A 54 16.60 -1.50 1.59
CA ARG A 54 16.22 -2.56 2.53
C ARG A 54 17.23 -2.69 3.67
N TRP A 55 16.76 -2.68 4.90
CA TRP A 55 17.58 -2.77 6.10
C TRP A 55 16.73 -3.14 7.32
N ASP A 56 17.36 -3.74 8.32
CA ASP A 56 16.74 -3.97 9.62
C ASP A 56 17.63 -3.43 10.74
N LEU A 57 16.99 -2.86 11.76
CA LEU A 57 17.62 -2.34 12.96
C LEU A 57 16.84 -2.84 14.17
N GLY A 58 17.52 -3.42 15.15
CA GLY A 58 16.83 -3.83 16.36
C GLY A 58 17.70 -3.78 17.60
N PHE A 59 17.06 -3.60 18.74
CA PHE A 59 17.68 -3.68 20.06
C PHE A 59 16.65 -4.10 21.11
N ILE A 60 17.16 -4.68 22.18
CA ILE A 60 16.46 -4.97 23.43
C ILE A 60 17.31 -4.40 24.57
N HIS A 61 16.69 -4.13 25.72
CA HIS A 61 17.40 -3.63 26.90
C HIS A 61 18.16 -2.30 26.67
N PRO A 62 17.49 -1.26 26.14
CA PRO A 62 18.14 0.04 26.01
C PRO A 62 18.61 0.54 27.39
N ALA A 63 19.64 1.38 27.42
CA ALA A 63 20.21 1.88 28.67
C ALA A 63 19.28 2.92 29.32
N LEU A 64 18.71 3.80 28.50
CA LEU A 64 17.77 4.83 28.93
C LEU A 64 16.47 4.77 28.13
N GLU A 65 15.42 5.29 28.75
CA GLU A 65 14.22 5.76 28.06
C GLU A 65 13.91 7.21 28.43
N LEU A 66 13.38 7.98 27.48
CA LEU A 66 12.80 9.30 27.66
C LEU A 66 11.29 9.18 27.44
N ILE A 67 10.51 9.48 28.46
CA ILE A 67 9.04 9.48 28.46
C ILE A 67 8.56 10.92 28.65
N VAL A 68 7.55 11.30 27.88
CA VAL A 68 7.02 12.67 27.86
C VAL A 68 5.52 12.62 27.98
N ARG A 69 4.97 13.42 28.89
CA ARG A 69 3.53 13.59 29.10
C ARG A 69 3.25 15.07 29.23
N LYS A 70 2.59 15.66 28.22
CA LYS A 70 2.45 17.12 28.09
C LYS A 70 3.84 17.77 28.21
N GLN A 71 4.02 18.74 29.11
CA GLN A 71 5.29 19.44 29.31
C GLN A 71 6.24 18.73 30.29
N TYR A 72 5.77 17.67 30.95
CA TYR A 72 6.56 16.91 31.91
C TYR A 72 7.33 15.80 31.20
N PHE A 73 8.57 15.57 31.62
CA PHE A 73 9.43 14.54 31.06
C PHE A 73 10.19 13.77 32.14
N GLU A 74 10.54 12.53 31.80
CA GLU A 74 11.37 11.64 32.61
C GLU A 74 12.40 10.95 31.72
N ILE A 75 13.65 10.93 32.16
CA ILE A 75 14.72 10.11 31.58
C ILE A 75 15.05 9.03 32.60
N ASN A 76 14.66 7.80 32.32
CA ASN A 76 14.74 6.67 33.25
C ASN A 76 15.90 5.75 32.89
N ALA A 77 16.68 5.36 33.90
CA ALA A 77 17.66 4.29 33.80
C ALA A 77 16.97 2.94 33.80
N LEU A 78 17.22 2.14 32.76
CA LEU A 78 16.65 0.79 32.62
C LEU A 78 17.61 -0.32 33.08
N ASN A 79 18.89 0.03 33.24
CA ASN A 79 19.96 -0.83 33.72
C ASN A 79 21.10 0.06 34.29
N PRO A 80 22.18 -0.51 34.87
CA PRO A 80 23.30 0.26 35.40
C PRO A 80 24.01 1.14 34.39
N ASN A 81 24.03 0.79 33.09
CA ASN A 81 24.52 1.70 32.06
C ASN A 81 23.65 2.97 32.00
N GLY A 82 22.34 2.83 32.14
CA GLY A 82 21.41 3.96 32.26
C GLY A 82 21.81 4.91 33.38
N THR A 83 22.03 4.41 34.59
CA THR A 83 22.46 5.24 35.73
C THR A 83 23.76 5.99 35.43
N ARG A 84 24.75 5.30 34.84
CA ARG A 84 26.02 5.93 34.41
C ARG A 84 25.78 7.07 33.41
N LEU A 85 24.88 6.87 32.45
CA LEU A 85 24.54 7.88 31.43
C LEU A 85 23.74 9.05 32.00
N LEU A 86 22.86 8.84 33.00
CA LEU A 86 22.14 9.93 33.66
C LEU A 86 23.10 10.93 34.30
N LYS A 87 24.22 10.47 34.87
CA LYS A 87 25.27 11.35 35.44
C LYS A 87 25.98 12.21 34.40
N LEU A 88 26.02 11.79 33.14
CA LEU A 88 26.51 12.61 32.03
C LEU A 88 25.47 13.63 31.55
N ILE A 89 24.19 13.25 31.57
CA ILE A 89 23.08 14.07 31.04
C ILE A 89 22.64 15.14 32.04
N ALA A 90 22.59 14.83 33.34
CA ALA A 90 22.08 15.75 34.35
C ALA A 90 22.77 17.14 34.33
N PRO A 91 24.12 17.25 34.26
CA PRO A 91 24.79 18.55 34.22
C PRO A 91 24.39 19.42 33.02
N VAL A 92 24.16 18.83 31.84
CA VAL A 92 23.81 19.61 30.64
C VAL A 92 22.37 20.13 30.68
N LEU A 93 21.49 19.52 31.48
CA LEU A 93 20.10 19.97 31.63
C LEU A 93 19.90 20.95 32.80
N GLN A 94 20.87 21.08 33.71
CA GLN A 94 20.79 22.01 34.84
C GLN A 94 20.81 23.48 34.39
N ASN A 95 20.13 24.34 35.16
CA ASN A 95 20.12 25.81 35.00
C ASN A 95 19.71 26.32 33.60
N ARG A 96 18.88 25.56 32.88
CA ARG A 96 18.37 25.96 31.57
C ARG A 96 17.16 26.87 31.69
N SER A 97 17.17 27.98 30.94
CA SER A 97 16.12 29.00 31.00
C SER A 97 14.74 28.50 30.61
N TYR A 98 14.66 27.49 29.75
CA TYR A 98 13.42 26.87 29.27
C TYR A 98 12.86 25.76 30.18
N LEU A 99 13.53 25.44 31.30
CA LEU A 99 13.06 24.46 32.28
C LEU A 99 12.64 25.16 33.57
N GLU A 100 11.59 24.66 34.21
CA GLU A 100 11.11 25.19 35.50
C GLU A 100 12.00 24.71 36.65
N LYS A 101 12.11 23.39 36.80
CA LYS A 101 12.99 22.71 37.73
C LYS A 101 13.31 21.33 37.19
N ILE A 102 14.53 20.86 37.46
CA ILE A 102 14.92 19.47 37.28
C ILE A 102 15.10 18.81 38.64
N VAL A 103 14.66 17.57 38.75
CA VAL A 103 14.96 16.67 39.86
C VAL A 103 15.96 15.63 39.38
N PHE A 104 17.12 15.61 40.03
CA PHE A 104 18.13 14.57 39.89
C PHE A 104 18.87 14.48 41.22
N GLU A 105 18.66 13.39 41.96
CA GLU A 105 19.23 13.21 43.30
C GLU A 105 19.93 11.87 43.36
N ASP A 106 21.25 11.91 43.55
CA ASP A 106 22.06 10.76 43.91
C ASP A 106 22.10 10.72 45.45
N VAL A 107 21.46 9.71 46.05
CA VAL A 107 21.44 9.55 47.51
C VAL A 107 22.59 8.62 47.90
N ALA A 108 23.25 8.88 49.02
CA ALA A 108 24.26 7.95 49.55
C ALA A 108 23.68 6.53 49.59
N ASP A 109 24.39 5.58 48.97
CA ASP A 109 24.03 4.16 48.84
C ASP A 109 22.87 3.79 47.89
N GLN A 110 22.27 4.74 47.16
CA GLN A 110 21.26 4.45 46.12
C GLN A 110 21.52 5.25 44.83
N PRO A 111 21.92 4.59 43.73
CA PRO A 111 22.28 5.28 42.50
C PRO A 111 21.04 5.91 41.84
N ALA A 112 21.16 7.15 41.37
CA ALA A 112 20.05 7.87 40.72
C ALA A 112 19.47 7.10 39.51
N LEU A 113 18.16 6.84 39.53
CA LEU A 113 17.47 6.06 38.49
C LEU A 113 16.68 6.91 37.49
N GLN A 114 16.53 8.22 37.74
CA GLN A 114 15.70 9.09 36.93
C GLN A 114 16.21 10.54 36.94
N ILE A 115 16.05 11.23 35.81
CA ILE A 115 15.99 12.70 35.72
C ILE A 115 14.56 13.06 35.36
N SER A 116 13.92 13.96 36.10
CA SER A 116 12.58 14.46 35.74
C SER A 116 12.51 15.98 35.78
N GLY A 117 11.56 16.54 35.03
CA GLY A 117 11.36 17.98 35.01
C GLY A 117 10.19 18.42 34.14
N THR A 118 9.93 19.72 34.17
CA THR A 118 8.87 20.36 33.38
C THR A 118 9.49 21.42 32.48
N VAL A 119 9.14 21.37 31.19
CA VAL A 119 9.49 22.41 30.22
C VAL A 119 8.53 23.57 30.39
N LYS A 120 9.05 24.80 30.38
CA LYS A 120 8.22 26.00 30.43
C LYS A 120 7.34 26.09 29.19
N PRO A 121 6.13 26.66 29.32
CA PRO A 121 5.32 26.95 28.15
C PRO A 121 6.06 27.92 27.22
N ARG A 122 5.79 27.81 25.92
CA ARG A 122 6.27 28.78 24.93
C ARG A 122 5.74 30.18 25.19
N SER A 123 6.39 31.18 24.60
CA SER A 123 5.83 32.53 24.55
C SER A 123 4.51 32.54 23.79
N ASN A 124 3.61 33.44 24.17
CA ASN A 124 2.37 33.68 23.42
C ASN A 124 2.63 34.28 22.04
N PHE A 125 3.73 35.05 21.90
CA PHE A 125 4.10 35.74 20.67
C PHE A 125 5.59 35.56 20.39
N PHE A 126 5.91 35.16 19.17
CA PHE A 126 7.26 35.00 18.63
C PHE A 126 7.18 35.04 17.09
N PRO A 127 8.27 35.34 16.36
CA PRO A 127 8.31 35.18 14.91
C PRO A 127 8.12 33.72 14.51
N GLU A 128 7.27 33.42 13.52
CA GLU A 128 6.95 32.04 13.12
C GLU A 128 8.18 31.23 12.64
N GLU A 129 9.21 31.90 12.16
CA GLU A 129 10.52 31.33 11.80
C GLU A 129 11.25 30.73 13.02
N GLU A 130 10.91 31.18 14.23
CA GLU A 130 11.44 30.71 15.51
C GLU A 130 10.50 29.72 16.20
N ARG A 131 9.44 29.24 15.54
CA ARG A 131 8.49 28.27 16.10
C ARG A 131 9.17 27.00 16.59
N SER A 132 10.10 26.44 15.81
CA SER A 132 10.83 25.23 16.19
C SER A 132 11.81 25.46 17.35
N ARG A 133 12.16 26.72 17.65
CA ARG A 133 13.11 27.10 18.71
C ARG A 133 12.42 27.50 20.03
N GLN A 134 11.09 27.52 20.06
CA GLN A 134 10.36 27.75 21.30
C GLN A 134 10.60 26.64 22.33
N PRO A 135 10.53 26.94 23.64
CA PRO A 135 10.59 25.94 24.70
C PRO A 135 9.62 24.77 24.46
N SER A 136 10.17 23.56 24.36
CA SER A 136 9.41 22.32 24.28
C SER A 136 10.26 21.14 24.71
N ILE A 137 9.69 19.93 24.70
CA ILE A 137 10.47 18.73 24.96
C ILE A 137 11.67 18.56 24.02
N PHE A 138 11.60 19.09 22.79
CA PHE A 138 12.70 19.00 21.84
C PHE A 138 13.88 19.90 22.24
N SER A 139 13.69 20.88 23.13
CA SER A 139 14.80 21.59 23.78
C SER A 139 15.62 20.67 24.69
N VAL A 140 14.98 19.70 25.36
CA VAL A 140 15.66 18.66 26.15
C VAL A 140 16.35 17.66 25.22
N ILE A 141 15.65 17.20 24.18
CA ILE A 141 16.21 16.28 23.18
C ILE A 141 17.45 16.89 22.52
N ARG A 142 17.43 18.18 22.16
CA ARG A 142 18.59 18.88 21.60
C ARG A 142 19.81 18.86 22.52
N GLN A 143 19.64 19.01 23.84
CA GLN A 143 20.78 18.95 24.76
C GLN A 143 21.41 17.56 24.83
N ILE A 144 20.59 16.50 24.82
CA ILE A 144 21.08 15.12 24.72
C ILE A 144 21.79 14.94 23.38
N PHE A 145 21.20 15.45 22.30
CA PHE A 145 21.75 15.38 20.95
C PHE A 145 23.12 16.06 20.83
N GLU A 146 23.27 17.27 21.37
CA GLU A 146 24.52 18.03 21.40
C GLU A 146 25.60 17.31 22.21
N LEU A 147 25.24 16.76 23.38
CA LEU A 147 26.16 16.02 24.25
C LEU A 147 26.77 14.80 23.54
N PHE A 148 25.95 14.05 22.79
CA PHE A 148 26.37 12.84 22.10
C PHE A 148 26.72 13.03 20.61
N ARG A 149 26.71 14.27 20.10
CA ARG A 149 26.97 14.59 18.69
C ARG A 149 28.27 13.96 18.20
N SER A 150 28.22 13.15 17.15
CA SER A 150 29.37 12.42 16.60
C SER A 150 29.14 12.00 15.16
N ASP A 151 30.16 11.54 14.44
CA ASP A 151 30.01 11.04 13.06
C ASP A 151 29.52 9.57 13.00
N ASP A 152 29.17 8.97 14.14
CA ASP A 152 28.73 7.59 14.20
C ASP A 152 27.37 7.40 13.47
N PRO A 153 27.22 6.36 12.62
CA PRO A 153 26.02 6.18 11.81
C PRO A 153 24.85 5.51 12.52
N TYR A 154 24.93 5.13 13.81
CA TYR A 154 23.80 4.48 14.50
C TYR A 154 23.62 4.91 15.95
N LEU A 155 24.56 5.60 16.59
CA LEU A 155 24.34 6.09 17.95
C LEU A 155 23.26 7.19 17.95
N GLY A 156 22.17 7.00 18.68
CA GLY A 156 21.04 7.93 18.66
C GLY A 156 19.86 7.54 19.54
N LEU A 157 18.78 8.30 19.39
CA LEU A 157 17.49 8.06 20.04
C LEU A 157 16.53 7.36 19.08
N TYR A 158 15.78 6.38 19.58
CA TYR A 158 14.89 5.52 18.80
C TYR A 158 13.53 5.42 19.46
N GLY A 159 12.43 5.56 18.71
CA GLY A 159 11.11 5.33 19.28
C GLY A 159 9.98 6.03 18.53
N ALA A 160 9.05 6.59 19.31
CA ALA A 160 7.78 7.13 18.82
C ALA A 160 7.47 8.51 19.38
N PHE A 161 6.81 9.31 18.56
CA PHE A 161 6.24 10.62 18.88
C PHE A 161 4.74 10.56 18.59
N GLY A 162 3.91 10.85 19.58
CA GLY A 162 2.46 10.87 19.49
C GLY A 162 1.92 12.21 19.02
N TYR A 163 0.68 12.20 18.52
CA TYR A 163 0.00 13.37 17.97
C TYR A 163 -0.09 14.52 18.97
N ASP A 164 -0.38 14.20 20.23
CA ASP A 164 -0.65 15.17 21.29
C ASP A 164 0.56 16.05 21.67
N LEU A 165 1.76 15.73 21.18
CA LEU A 165 2.91 16.66 21.24
C LEU A 165 2.58 18.02 20.60
N VAL A 166 1.68 18.05 19.62
CA VAL A 166 1.31 19.28 18.92
C VAL A 166 0.73 20.35 19.87
N PHE A 167 0.15 19.96 21.00
CA PHE A 167 -0.36 20.88 22.02
C PHE A 167 0.75 21.68 22.73
N GLN A 168 2.01 21.29 22.60
CA GLN A 168 3.15 22.11 23.05
C GLN A 168 3.47 23.26 22.07
N TYR A 169 3.03 23.16 20.81
CA TYR A 169 3.42 24.06 19.73
C TYR A 169 2.25 24.91 19.24
N GLU A 170 1.07 24.32 19.11
CA GLU A 170 -0.13 24.97 18.57
C GLU A 170 -1.10 25.35 19.68
N ASN A 171 -1.80 26.48 19.50
CA ASN A 171 -2.84 26.93 20.43
C ASN A 171 -4.14 26.14 20.18
N ILE A 172 -4.18 24.88 20.60
CA ILE A 172 -5.37 24.02 20.49
C ILE A 172 -6.03 23.92 21.86
N GLU A 173 -7.32 24.23 21.92
CA GLU A 173 -8.16 24.00 23.09
C GLU A 173 -8.48 22.50 23.20
N ALA A 174 -7.89 21.85 24.21
CA ALA A 174 -8.15 20.44 24.52
C ALA A 174 -9.58 20.25 25.04
N LYS A 175 -10.35 19.38 24.39
CA LYS A 175 -11.73 19.00 24.77
C LYS A 175 -11.84 17.57 25.27
N HIS A 176 -10.97 16.68 24.81
CA HIS A 176 -10.99 15.31 25.27
C HIS A 176 -10.29 15.14 26.62
N GLU A 177 -10.90 14.33 27.48
CA GLU A 177 -10.24 13.80 28.66
C GLU A 177 -9.13 12.84 28.22
N ARG A 178 -7.91 13.08 28.70
CA ARG A 178 -6.73 12.27 28.40
C ARG A 178 -6.33 11.52 29.66
N ASP A 179 -5.97 10.26 29.49
CA ASP A 179 -5.34 9.45 30.54
C ASP A 179 -4.08 10.19 31.05
N PRO A 180 -3.95 10.48 32.36
CA PRO A 180 -2.75 11.11 32.92
C PRO A 180 -1.47 10.34 32.64
N GLU A 181 -1.56 9.02 32.43
CA GLU A 181 -0.44 8.16 32.08
C GLU A 181 -0.18 8.08 30.57
N GLN A 182 -1.02 8.71 29.73
CA GLN A 182 -0.80 8.77 28.28
C GLN A 182 0.57 9.35 27.98
N THR A 183 1.35 8.62 27.19
CA THR A 183 2.66 9.04 26.73
C THR A 183 2.53 9.72 25.37
N ASP A 184 3.12 10.91 25.25
CA ASP A 184 3.15 11.70 24.01
C ASP A 184 4.47 11.49 23.25
N CYS A 185 5.52 11.02 23.91
CA CYS A 185 6.79 10.67 23.27
C CYS A 185 7.52 9.62 24.12
N HIS A 186 8.04 8.58 23.47
CA HIS A 186 8.84 7.53 24.10
C HIS A 186 10.05 7.24 23.22
N LEU A 187 11.24 7.61 23.70
CA LEU A 187 12.51 7.38 23.01
C LEU A 187 13.44 6.54 23.86
N PHE A 188 14.21 5.67 23.21
CA PHE A 188 15.22 4.83 23.82
C PHE A 188 16.62 5.26 23.40
N LEU A 189 17.58 5.14 24.32
CA LEU A 189 19.02 5.19 24.01
C LEU A 189 19.63 3.80 24.23
N PRO A 190 19.78 2.99 23.17
CA PRO A 190 20.49 1.72 23.24
C PRO A 190 22.01 1.92 23.23
N VAL A 191 22.73 1.09 23.99
CA VAL A 191 24.20 0.96 23.91
C VAL A 191 24.63 -0.32 23.21
N GLU A 192 23.67 -1.15 22.82
CA GLU A 192 23.88 -2.38 22.05
C GLU A 192 22.73 -2.54 21.04
N MET A 193 23.03 -2.92 19.80
CA MET A 193 22.03 -3.13 18.75
C MET A 193 22.52 -4.08 17.66
N VAL A 194 21.58 -4.61 16.89
CA VAL A 194 21.82 -5.39 15.68
C VAL A 194 21.39 -4.57 14.47
N VAL A 195 22.26 -4.57 13.45
CA VAL A 195 22.02 -3.94 12.16
C VAL A 195 22.16 -4.99 11.06
N VAL A 196 21.21 -5.00 10.14
CA VAL A 196 21.22 -5.86 8.95
C VAL A 196 21.10 -4.98 7.71
N ASP A 197 22.15 -4.95 6.90
CA ASP A 197 22.15 -4.37 5.56
C ASP A 197 21.68 -5.46 4.58
N ARG A 198 20.40 -5.43 4.23
CA ARG A 198 19.78 -6.44 3.36
C ARG A 198 20.24 -6.33 1.91
N GLN A 199 20.83 -5.20 1.51
CA GLN A 199 21.35 -5.01 0.17
C GLN A 199 22.74 -5.64 0.01
N LYS A 200 23.56 -5.57 1.06
CA LYS A 200 24.89 -6.19 1.09
C LYS A 200 24.91 -7.60 1.66
N GLU A 201 23.78 -8.07 2.19
CA GLU A 201 23.67 -9.33 2.93
C GLU A 201 24.64 -9.38 4.13
N GLU A 202 24.88 -8.23 4.76
CA GLU A 202 25.77 -8.08 5.91
C GLU A 202 24.95 -7.83 7.17
N ALA A 203 25.31 -8.50 8.26
CA ALA A 203 24.75 -8.23 9.57
C ALA A 203 25.85 -8.05 10.61
N TYR A 204 25.61 -7.17 11.58
CA TYR A 204 26.55 -6.92 12.66
C TYR A 204 25.85 -6.46 13.94
N LYS A 205 26.43 -6.90 15.05
CA LYS A 205 26.16 -6.37 16.38
C LYS A 205 27.06 -5.17 16.63
N ILE A 206 26.50 -4.08 17.13
CA ILE A 206 27.24 -2.90 17.58
C ILE A 206 27.11 -2.79 19.09
N GLU A 207 28.23 -2.57 19.76
CA GLU A 207 28.31 -2.28 21.20
C GLU A 207 29.06 -0.96 21.41
N TYR A 208 28.46 -0.06 22.19
CA TYR A 208 29.03 1.23 22.57
C TYR A 208 29.46 1.22 24.05
N HIS A 209 30.76 1.38 24.27
CA HIS A 209 31.37 1.56 25.58
C HIS A 209 31.64 3.05 25.79
N ILE A 210 30.69 3.72 26.44
CA ILE A 210 30.65 5.17 26.67
C ILE A 210 31.35 5.44 28.00
N ASP A 211 32.38 6.29 27.97
CA ASP A 211 33.14 6.71 29.16
C ASP A 211 32.30 7.64 30.03
N THR A 212 32.14 7.29 31.31
CA THR A 212 31.33 8.04 32.28
C THR A 212 32.13 8.25 33.58
N PRO A 213 31.71 9.17 34.47
CA PRO A 213 32.37 9.37 35.77
C PRO A 213 32.49 8.09 36.62
N ASP A 214 31.56 7.14 36.44
CA ASP A 214 31.48 5.88 37.18
C ASP A 214 32.03 4.68 36.36
N GLY A 215 32.82 4.94 35.32
CA GLY A 215 33.40 3.93 34.42
C GLY A 215 32.64 3.76 33.12
N MET A 216 33.14 2.87 32.25
CA MET A 216 32.56 2.65 30.92
C MET A 216 31.23 1.90 30.97
N THR A 217 30.35 2.16 30.01
CA THR A 217 29.21 1.27 29.77
C THR A 217 29.68 -0.10 29.24
N GLU A 218 28.93 -1.14 29.57
CA GLU A 218 29.25 -2.54 29.23
C GLU A 218 28.11 -3.19 28.45
N SER A 219 28.36 -4.29 27.73
CA SER A 219 27.27 -5.06 27.11
C SER A 219 26.40 -5.69 28.20
N TRP A 220 25.09 -5.47 28.09
CA TRP A 220 24.07 -5.88 29.04
C TRP A 220 22.92 -6.60 28.30
N TRP A 221 23.29 -7.61 27.49
CA TRP A 221 22.34 -8.29 26.59
C TRP A 221 21.37 -9.25 27.29
N ASN A 222 21.69 -9.73 28.49
CA ASN A 222 20.93 -10.76 29.23
C ASN A 222 20.30 -10.23 30.53
N THR A 223 20.17 -8.91 30.67
CA THR A 223 19.80 -8.23 31.92
C THR A 223 18.73 -7.18 31.67
N GLY A 224 17.82 -6.99 32.63
CA GLY A 224 16.76 -5.99 32.56
C GLY A 224 15.40 -6.57 32.94
N ALA A 225 14.53 -5.74 33.48
CA ALA A 225 13.21 -6.16 33.96
C ALA A 225 12.37 -6.75 32.82
N GLU A 226 11.75 -7.89 33.09
CA GLU A 226 10.60 -8.37 32.34
C GLU A 226 9.36 -7.60 32.80
N PHE A 227 8.44 -7.34 31.88
CA PHE A 227 7.12 -6.83 32.23
C PHE A 227 6.07 -7.92 32.07
N PRO A 228 4.96 -7.87 32.83
CA PRO A 228 3.88 -8.82 32.68
C PRO A 228 3.15 -8.59 31.35
N VAL A 229 3.12 -9.61 30.49
CA VAL A 229 2.33 -9.55 29.26
C VAL A 229 0.88 -9.85 29.59
N VAL A 230 -0.01 -8.91 29.26
CA VAL A 230 -1.45 -9.06 29.43
C VAL A 230 -2.03 -9.61 28.14
N TYR A 231 -2.52 -10.85 28.19
CA TYR A 231 -3.28 -11.46 27.10
C TYR A 231 -4.76 -11.45 27.45
N ALA A 232 -5.60 -10.96 26.52
CA ALA A 232 -7.04 -11.13 26.62
C ALA A 232 -7.47 -12.38 25.84
N LYS A 233 -8.64 -12.93 26.19
CA LYS A 233 -9.26 -13.95 25.34
C LYS A 233 -9.81 -13.26 24.10
N ALA A 234 -9.35 -13.65 22.92
CA ALA A 234 -9.92 -13.19 21.66
C ALA A 234 -11.41 -13.55 21.61
N ASP A 235 -12.27 -12.55 21.48
CA ASP A 235 -13.73 -12.69 21.30
C ASP A 235 -14.13 -12.54 19.82
N GLY A 236 -13.23 -11.98 18.99
CA GLY A 236 -13.48 -11.70 17.58
C GLY A 236 -14.41 -10.51 17.36
N GLU A 237 -14.80 -9.79 18.41
CA GLU A 237 -15.67 -8.63 18.31
C GLU A 237 -14.85 -7.38 18.02
N ILE A 238 -15.25 -6.64 16.97
CA ILE A 238 -14.67 -5.34 16.64
C ILE A 238 -15.60 -4.26 17.18
N LYS A 239 -15.04 -3.39 18.04
CA LYS A 239 -15.73 -2.23 18.59
C LYS A 239 -15.24 -0.99 17.87
N CYS A 240 -16.16 -0.15 17.39
CA CYS A 240 -15.85 1.18 16.85
C CYS A 240 -16.27 2.24 17.86
N ASP A 241 -15.49 3.32 17.99
CA ASP A 241 -15.86 4.47 18.82
C ASP A 241 -16.94 5.36 18.18
N HIS A 242 -17.36 5.07 16.95
CA HIS A 242 -18.48 5.68 16.26
C HIS A 242 -19.61 4.68 16.05
N VAL A 243 -20.86 5.14 16.15
CA VAL A 243 -22.01 4.36 15.69
C VAL A 243 -22.18 4.49 14.18
N GLN A 244 -22.84 3.51 13.55
CA GLN A 244 -23.05 3.50 12.10
C GLN A 244 -23.73 4.79 11.60
N GLY A 245 -23.16 5.43 10.58
CA GLY A 245 -23.65 6.70 10.01
C GLY A 245 -23.28 7.95 10.81
N GLU A 246 -22.63 7.82 11.98
CA GLU A 246 -22.13 8.97 12.73
C GLU A 246 -20.97 9.66 11.98
N PHE A 247 -20.06 8.88 11.40
CA PHE A 247 -18.94 9.43 10.63
C PHE A 247 -19.44 10.10 9.35
N GLU A 248 -20.43 9.51 8.67
CA GLU A 248 -21.13 10.13 7.53
C GLU A 248 -21.66 11.54 7.88
N GLN A 249 -22.31 11.69 9.03
CA GLN A 249 -22.82 12.98 9.50
C GLN A 249 -21.69 13.98 9.80
N LYS A 250 -20.56 13.50 10.34
CA LYS A 250 -19.37 14.35 10.55
C LYS A 250 -18.79 14.81 9.22
N VAL A 251 -18.73 13.93 8.21
CA VAL A 251 -18.29 14.29 6.85
C VAL A 251 -19.19 15.39 6.28
N ALA A 252 -20.51 15.25 6.38
CA ALA A 252 -21.45 16.28 5.92
C ALA A 252 -21.23 17.65 6.60
N LYS A 253 -20.89 17.67 7.89
CA LYS A 253 -20.53 18.90 8.61
C LYS A 253 -19.21 19.51 8.13
N ILE A 254 -18.20 18.66 7.87
CA ILE A 254 -16.92 19.12 7.32
C ILE A 254 -17.12 19.76 5.94
N LYS A 255 -17.92 19.14 5.07
CA LYS A 255 -18.27 19.71 3.76
C LYS A 255 -18.87 21.11 3.86
N GLU A 256 -19.76 21.33 4.83
CA GLU A 256 -20.36 22.64 5.07
C GLU A 256 -19.33 23.67 5.57
N GLY A 257 -18.38 23.25 6.42
CA GLY A 257 -17.25 24.08 6.83
C GLY A 257 -16.34 24.46 5.66
N CYS A 258 -16.02 23.50 4.78
CA CYS A 258 -15.29 23.75 3.53
C CYS A 258 -16.04 24.77 2.66
N ARG A 259 -17.36 24.61 2.49
CA ARG A 259 -18.21 25.51 1.70
C ARG A 259 -18.21 26.94 2.25
N ARG A 260 -18.14 27.10 3.57
CA ARG A 260 -18.08 28.40 4.25
C ARG A 260 -16.68 29.04 4.19
N GLY A 261 -15.65 28.24 3.92
CA GLY A 261 -14.25 28.68 3.92
C GLY A 261 -13.61 28.64 5.30
N ASP A 262 -14.08 27.78 6.20
CA ASP A 262 -13.46 27.60 7.52
C ASP A 262 -12.10 26.90 7.42
N TYR A 263 -11.99 25.98 6.46
CA TYR A 263 -10.80 25.19 6.12
C TYR A 263 -10.95 24.66 4.68
N PHE A 264 -9.86 24.23 4.07
CA PHE A 264 -9.87 23.59 2.76
C PHE A 264 -10.16 22.09 2.89
N GLU A 265 -9.50 21.45 3.86
CA GLU A 265 -9.64 20.01 4.12
C GLU A 265 -9.39 19.72 5.60
N VAL A 266 -10.02 18.65 6.11
CA VAL A 266 -9.79 18.11 7.46
C VAL A 266 -9.75 16.60 7.38
N VAL A 267 -8.80 15.97 8.07
CA VAL A 267 -8.72 14.52 8.16
C VAL A 267 -9.33 14.08 9.48
N LEU A 268 -10.51 13.45 9.44
CA LEU A 268 -11.12 12.82 10.62
C LEU A 268 -10.86 11.32 10.64
N SER A 269 -10.91 10.73 11.82
CA SER A 269 -10.62 9.31 12.02
C SER A 269 -11.55 8.62 13.00
N GLN A 270 -11.68 7.31 12.81
CA GLN A 270 -12.40 6.38 13.66
C GLN A 270 -11.42 5.42 14.35
N SER A 271 -11.70 5.07 15.60
CA SER A 271 -10.92 4.13 16.39
C SER A 271 -11.64 2.79 16.49
N PHE A 272 -10.95 1.72 16.13
CA PHE A 272 -11.45 0.36 16.14
C PHE A 272 -10.63 -0.49 17.11
N SER A 273 -11.27 -1.27 17.96
CA SER A 273 -10.58 -2.12 18.92
C SER A 273 -11.13 -3.54 18.99
N THR A 274 -10.26 -4.49 19.31
CA THR A 274 -10.61 -5.89 19.54
C THR A 274 -9.69 -6.51 20.60
N SER A 275 -10.14 -7.59 21.22
CA SER A 275 -9.35 -8.34 22.21
C SER A 275 -8.18 -9.06 21.53
N PHE A 276 -6.96 -8.93 22.07
CA PHE A 276 -5.74 -9.49 21.48
C PHE A 276 -5.11 -10.55 22.40
N ALA A 277 -4.79 -11.70 21.81
CA ALA A 277 -4.33 -12.90 22.53
C ALA A 277 -2.94 -13.39 22.12
N GLU A 278 -2.38 -12.86 21.02
CA GLU A 278 -1.09 -13.31 20.47
C GLU A 278 0.08 -12.49 21.01
N GLN A 279 1.31 -12.86 20.62
CA GLN A 279 2.51 -12.07 20.90
C GLN A 279 2.65 -10.91 19.90
N PRO A 280 3.08 -9.71 20.33
CA PRO A 280 3.38 -8.59 19.45
C PRO A 280 4.33 -8.96 18.29
N SER A 281 5.34 -9.80 18.53
CA SER A 281 6.30 -10.25 17.52
C SER A 281 5.67 -11.13 16.43
N THR A 282 4.68 -11.95 16.77
CA THR A 282 3.90 -12.75 15.81
C THR A 282 3.07 -11.85 14.91
N LEU A 283 2.37 -10.88 15.50
CA LEU A 283 1.62 -9.86 14.75
C LEU A 283 2.54 -9.06 13.83
N PHE A 284 3.72 -8.66 14.31
CA PHE A 284 4.70 -7.90 13.53
C PHE A 284 5.17 -8.66 12.29
N LYS A 285 5.53 -9.95 12.43
CA LYS A 285 5.91 -10.80 11.29
C LYS A 285 4.78 -10.90 10.26
N ARG A 286 3.55 -11.16 10.73
CA ARG A 286 2.35 -11.21 9.89
C ARG A 286 2.12 -9.89 9.14
N ILE A 287 2.25 -8.74 9.82
CA ILE A 287 2.13 -7.43 9.18
C ILE A 287 3.23 -7.22 8.12
N CYS A 288 4.49 -7.58 8.40
CA CYS A 288 5.59 -7.43 7.45
C CYS A 288 5.39 -8.28 6.19
N GLU A 289 4.88 -9.51 6.33
CA GLU A 289 4.58 -10.41 5.20
C GLU A 289 3.39 -9.91 4.38
N GLN A 290 2.37 -9.38 5.05
CA GLN A 290 1.12 -8.95 4.43
C GLN A 290 1.22 -7.56 3.79
N ASN A 291 1.96 -6.65 4.42
CA ASN A 291 2.00 -5.22 4.10
C ASN A 291 3.46 -4.70 4.14
N PRO A 292 4.32 -5.09 3.19
CA PRO A 292 5.68 -4.57 3.10
C PRO A 292 5.67 -3.05 2.94
N SER A 293 6.61 -2.37 3.60
CA SER A 293 6.62 -0.92 3.79
C SER A 293 8.05 -0.42 4.10
N PRO A 294 8.37 0.83 3.73
CA PRO A 294 9.66 1.46 4.08
C PRO A 294 9.83 1.71 5.60
N TYR A 295 8.73 1.74 6.36
CA TYR A 295 8.73 1.99 7.80
C TYR A 295 7.87 0.95 8.53
N SER A 296 8.36 -0.29 8.59
CA SER A 296 7.77 -1.32 9.45
C SER A 296 8.42 -1.29 10.82
N PHE A 297 7.64 -1.45 11.89
CA PHE A 297 8.15 -1.37 13.25
C PHE A 297 7.38 -2.21 14.26
N LEU A 298 8.12 -2.67 15.28
CA LEU A 298 7.62 -3.15 16.56
C LEU A 298 8.37 -2.39 17.64
N ILE A 299 7.69 -1.50 18.36
CA ILE A 299 8.26 -0.74 19.47
C ILE A 299 7.58 -1.23 20.75
N ASN A 300 8.37 -1.82 21.65
CA ASN A 300 7.88 -2.27 22.94
C ASN A 300 8.28 -1.28 24.05
N MET A 301 7.27 -0.61 24.60
CA MET A 301 7.39 0.41 25.63
C MET A 301 7.15 -0.15 27.05
N GLY A 302 6.95 -1.46 27.17
CA GLY A 302 6.63 -2.16 28.42
C GLY A 302 5.14 -2.46 28.48
N THR A 303 4.35 -1.59 29.10
CA THR A 303 2.89 -1.81 29.27
C THR A 303 2.08 -1.62 27.98
N GLU A 304 2.69 -1.06 26.94
CA GLU A 304 2.09 -0.89 25.62
C GLU A 304 3.11 -1.13 24.50
N GLN A 305 2.60 -1.49 23.32
CA GLN A 305 3.40 -1.74 22.13
C GLN A 305 2.76 -1.09 20.91
N LEU A 306 3.61 -0.68 19.97
CA LEU A 306 3.18 -0.24 18.65
C LEU A 306 3.72 -1.20 17.60
N VAL A 307 2.81 -1.72 16.76
CA VAL A 307 3.14 -2.65 15.68
C VAL A 307 2.54 -2.12 14.39
N GLY A 308 3.36 -1.82 13.39
CA GLY A 308 2.86 -1.16 12.18
C GLY A 308 3.75 -1.29 10.96
N ALA A 309 3.19 -0.86 9.83
CA ALA A 309 3.85 -0.79 8.53
C ALA A 309 3.37 0.47 7.80
N SER A 310 4.13 1.55 7.94
CA SER A 310 3.74 2.88 7.44
C SER A 310 4.30 3.17 6.05
N PRO A 311 3.45 3.46 5.06
CA PRO A 311 3.92 3.75 3.70
C PRO A 311 4.53 5.15 3.59
N GLU A 312 4.25 6.05 4.54
CA GLU A 312 4.49 7.48 4.41
C GLU A 312 5.72 7.93 5.19
N MET A 313 6.68 8.53 4.47
CA MET A 313 7.81 9.22 5.07
C MET A 313 7.31 10.52 5.68
N TYR A 314 7.54 10.69 6.98
CA TYR A 314 7.27 11.95 7.65
C TYR A 314 8.38 12.97 7.39
N VAL A 315 9.58 12.68 7.87
CA VAL A 315 10.77 13.52 7.68
C VAL A 315 12.00 12.63 7.54
N ARG A 316 12.80 12.90 6.52
CA ARG A 316 14.18 12.42 6.44
C ARG A 316 15.15 13.58 6.29
N VAL A 317 16.21 13.57 7.09
CA VAL A 317 17.31 14.53 6.97
C VAL A 317 18.63 13.80 6.87
N LYS A 318 19.40 14.08 5.81
CA LYS A 318 20.76 13.57 5.60
C LYS A 318 21.72 14.71 5.33
N GLY A 319 22.61 14.99 6.28
CA GLY A 319 23.39 16.22 6.26
C GLY A 319 22.46 17.43 6.41
N ASN A 320 22.37 18.26 5.38
CA ASN A 320 21.43 19.39 5.30
C ASN A 320 20.26 19.13 4.34
N ARG A 321 20.19 17.98 3.66
CA ARG A 321 19.08 17.65 2.77
C ARG A 321 17.89 17.20 3.60
N PHE A 322 16.79 17.96 3.54
CA PHE A 322 15.50 17.64 4.15
C PHE A 322 14.55 17.12 3.07
N GLU A 323 13.96 15.95 3.30
CA GLU A 323 12.99 15.30 2.43
C GLU A 323 11.69 14.96 3.21
N THR A 324 10.57 15.05 2.51
CA THR A 324 9.25 14.53 2.93
C THR A 324 8.52 13.99 1.70
N SER A 325 7.50 13.17 1.89
CA SER A 325 6.76 12.57 0.79
C SER A 325 5.30 12.34 1.11
N PRO A 326 4.43 13.33 0.88
CA PRO A 326 3.00 13.19 1.12
C PRO A 326 2.40 12.14 0.18
N ILE A 327 1.44 11.39 0.71
CA ILE A 327 0.71 10.35 -0.01
C ILE A 327 -0.78 10.70 0.02
N SER A 328 -1.43 10.59 -1.13
CA SER A 328 -2.90 10.58 -1.26
C SER A 328 -3.25 9.71 -2.47
N GLY A 329 -4.47 9.19 -2.56
CA GLY A 329 -4.84 8.24 -3.58
C GLY A 329 -4.32 6.82 -3.32
N THR A 330 -5.25 5.88 -3.19
CA THR A 330 -4.93 4.46 -3.00
C THR A 330 -5.87 3.57 -3.80
N VAL A 331 -5.31 2.63 -4.54
CA VAL A 331 -6.08 1.51 -5.13
C VAL A 331 -5.44 0.18 -4.80
N SER A 332 -6.24 -0.88 -4.76
CA SER A 332 -5.71 -2.24 -4.61
C SER A 332 -5.17 -2.78 -5.93
N VAL A 333 -4.12 -3.59 -5.86
CA VAL A 333 -3.65 -4.40 -6.99
C VAL A 333 -4.80 -5.33 -7.43
N GLY A 334 -5.07 -5.37 -8.72
CA GLY A 334 -6.13 -6.20 -9.31
C GLY A 334 -5.83 -7.69 -9.17
N ASN A 335 -6.85 -8.52 -9.36
CA ASN A 335 -6.69 -9.97 -9.41
C ASN A 335 -5.84 -10.42 -10.62
N ASP A 336 -5.84 -9.59 -11.66
CA ASP A 336 -5.02 -9.77 -12.86
C ASP A 336 -4.37 -8.44 -13.31
N PRO A 337 -3.44 -8.49 -14.29
CA PRO A 337 -2.79 -7.28 -14.81
C PRO A 337 -3.73 -6.28 -15.47
N MET A 338 -4.84 -6.73 -16.07
CA MET A 338 -5.79 -5.84 -16.76
C MET A 338 -6.62 -5.04 -15.76
N GLU A 339 -7.14 -5.70 -14.73
CA GLU A 339 -7.84 -5.04 -13.64
C GLU A 339 -6.91 -4.07 -12.92
N THR A 340 -5.64 -4.46 -12.71
CA THR A 340 -4.63 -3.57 -12.11
C THR A 340 -4.43 -2.32 -12.97
N ALA A 341 -4.29 -2.46 -14.30
CA ALA A 341 -4.10 -1.34 -15.20
C ALA A 341 -5.31 -0.37 -15.19
N GLU A 342 -6.53 -0.89 -15.16
CA GLU A 342 -7.74 -0.06 -15.10
C GLU A 342 -7.85 0.68 -13.77
N ARG A 343 -7.54 0.03 -12.64
CA ARG A 343 -7.51 0.68 -11.32
C ARG A 343 -6.46 1.78 -11.25
N ILE A 344 -5.27 1.54 -11.79
CA ILE A 344 -4.20 2.56 -11.90
C ILE A 344 -4.68 3.74 -12.74
N LYS A 345 -5.29 3.48 -13.90
CA LYS A 345 -5.82 4.53 -14.77
C LYS A 345 -6.85 5.38 -14.03
N ASN A 346 -7.80 4.75 -13.33
CA ASN A 346 -8.81 5.45 -12.53
C ASN A 346 -8.20 6.31 -11.42
N LEU A 347 -7.16 5.80 -10.74
CA LEU A 347 -6.42 6.56 -9.72
C LEU A 347 -5.76 7.81 -10.31
N ILE A 348 -5.05 7.68 -11.43
CA ILE A 348 -4.36 8.80 -12.06
C ILE A 348 -5.34 9.80 -12.68
N SER A 349 -6.50 9.36 -13.17
CA SER A 349 -7.52 10.25 -13.72
C SER A 349 -8.44 10.87 -12.67
N SER A 350 -8.29 10.51 -11.39
CA SER A 350 -9.16 11.05 -10.33
C SER A 350 -8.78 12.49 -9.99
N GLU A 351 -9.65 13.44 -10.32
CA GLU A 351 -9.49 14.86 -9.99
C GLU A 351 -9.50 15.10 -8.46
N LYS A 352 -10.27 14.31 -7.70
CA LYS A 352 -10.31 14.38 -6.23
C LYS A 352 -8.94 14.03 -5.63
N GLU A 353 -8.40 12.86 -5.98
CA GLU A 353 -7.11 12.39 -5.44
C GLU A 353 -5.96 13.29 -5.88
N GLU A 354 -6.03 13.84 -7.10
CA GLU A 354 -5.08 14.85 -7.56
C GLU A 354 -5.16 16.13 -6.73
N SER A 355 -6.36 16.62 -6.44
CA SER A 355 -6.56 17.82 -5.62
C SER A 355 -6.06 17.62 -4.18
N GLU A 356 -6.40 16.49 -3.54
CA GLU A 356 -5.92 16.15 -2.20
C GLU A 356 -4.39 16.14 -2.12
N LEU A 357 -3.73 15.42 -3.04
CA LEU A 357 -2.27 15.35 -3.05
C LEU A 357 -1.62 16.71 -3.32
N THR A 358 -2.25 17.54 -4.16
CA THR A 358 -1.77 18.92 -4.42
C THR A 358 -1.80 19.77 -3.15
N MET A 359 -2.89 19.72 -2.40
CA MET A 359 -3.03 20.45 -1.14
C MET A 359 -1.98 20.03 -0.12
N CYS A 360 -1.78 18.72 0.06
CA CYS A 360 -0.76 18.19 0.97
C CYS A 360 0.65 18.66 0.56
N THR A 361 0.95 18.60 -0.74
CA THR A 361 2.25 19.00 -1.28
C THR A 361 2.54 20.49 -1.07
N ASP A 362 1.55 21.38 -1.26
CA ASP A 362 1.75 22.81 -1.04
C ASP A 362 1.91 23.17 0.43
N VAL A 363 1.21 22.48 1.33
CA VAL A 363 1.40 22.64 2.78
C VAL A 363 2.78 22.17 3.22
N ASP A 364 3.25 21.04 2.68
CA ASP A 364 4.59 20.52 2.96
C ASP A 364 5.67 21.49 2.44
N ARG A 365 5.52 22.03 1.23
CA ARG A 365 6.39 23.07 0.68
C ARG A 365 6.43 24.31 1.57
N ASN A 366 5.29 24.74 2.09
CA ASN A 366 5.19 25.86 3.02
C ASN A 366 5.99 25.59 4.31
N ASP A 367 5.83 24.41 4.89
CA ASP A 367 6.55 24.04 6.11
C ASP A 367 8.06 23.98 5.89
N MET A 368 8.50 23.37 4.79
CA MET A 368 9.91 23.33 4.43
C MET A 368 10.49 24.73 4.23
N SER A 369 9.73 25.64 3.60
CA SER A 369 10.19 27.00 3.29
C SER A 369 10.51 27.85 4.53
N ARG A 370 10.00 27.50 5.71
CA ARG A 370 10.31 28.19 6.98
C ARG A 370 11.76 27.97 7.43
N ILE A 371 12.37 26.84 7.06
CA ILE A 371 13.67 26.39 7.59
C ILE A 371 14.67 25.97 6.50
N CYS A 372 14.29 26.09 5.23
CA CYS A 372 15.16 25.78 4.10
C CYS A 372 15.72 27.05 3.44
N GLU A 373 16.88 26.92 2.79
CA GLU A 373 17.48 27.97 1.99
C GLU A 373 16.48 28.43 0.91
N GLN A 374 16.40 29.74 0.68
CA GLN A 374 15.45 30.32 -0.27
C GLN A 374 15.66 29.72 -1.68
N GLY A 375 14.57 29.23 -2.29
CA GLY A 375 14.60 28.59 -3.60
C GLY A 375 15.18 27.16 -3.63
N SER A 376 15.52 26.58 -2.47
CA SER A 376 16.01 25.20 -2.38
C SER A 376 14.89 24.15 -2.35
N VAL A 377 13.68 24.52 -1.93
CA VAL A 377 12.53 23.61 -1.84
C VAL A 377 12.03 23.26 -3.25
N ARG A 378 12.07 21.98 -3.62
CA ARG A 378 11.76 21.46 -4.95
C ARG A 378 10.87 20.23 -4.88
N LEU A 379 9.93 20.16 -5.80
CA LEU A 379 9.18 18.94 -6.09
C LEU A 379 9.97 18.11 -7.11
N ILE A 380 10.56 17.00 -6.65
CA ILE A 380 11.40 16.12 -7.47
C ILE A 380 10.65 14.90 -7.98
N GLY A 381 9.47 14.60 -7.42
CA GLY A 381 8.53 13.59 -7.92
C GLY A 381 7.11 14.09 -7.76
N ARG A 382 6.29 13.98 -8.82
CA ARG A 382 4.87 14.38 -8.83
C ARG A 382 4.03 13.18 -9.24
N ARG A 383 3.05 12.82 -8.41
CA ARG A 383 2.08 11.74 -8.59
C ARG A 383 2.74 10.43 -9.03
N LEU A 384 3.89 10.12 -8.44
CA LEU A 384 4.61 8.88 -8.70
C LEU A 384 3.74 7.71 -8.23
N LEU A 385 3.62 6.68 -9.07
CA LEU A 385 2.93 5.45 -8.69
C LEU A 385 3.88 4.57 -7.88
N GLU A 386 3.60 4.43 -6.59
CA GLU A 386 4.31 3.48 -5.74
C GLU A 386 3.47 2.22 -5.57
N ARG A 387 3.95 1.13 -6.15
CA ARG A 387 3.31 -0.18 -6.08
C ARG A 387 3.89 -1.01 -4.94
N TYR A 388 3.06 -1.25 -3.94
CA TYR A 388 3.27 -2.22 -2.88
C TYR A 388 2.67 -3.58 -3.26
N SER A 389 2.81 -4.60 -2.41
CA SER A 389 2.33 -5.96 -2.72
C SER A 389 0.83 -6.03 -3.04
N ARG A 390 0.02 -5.22 -2.34
CA ARG A 390 -1.45 -5.22 -2.46
C ARG A 390 -2.06 -3.88 -2.82
N LEU A 391 -1.30 -2.78 -2.70
CA LEU A 391 -1.81 -1.42 -2.85
C LEU A 391 -0.90 -0.62 -3.78
N ILE A 392 -1.47 0.39 -4.43
CA ILE A 392 -0.78 1.34 -5.28
C ILE A 392 -1.15 2.74 -4.79
N HIS A 393 -0.14 3.56 -4.52
CA HIS A 393 -0.28 4.92 -4.00
C HIS A 393 0.20 5.94 -5.02
N THR A 394 -0.44 7.11 -5.05
CA THR A 394 0.17 8.30 -5.67
C THR A 394 0.96 9.08 -4.64
N VAL A 395 2.20 9.43 -4.98
CA VAL A 395 3.15 10.01 -4.04
C VAL A 395 3.87 11.19 -4.67
N ASP A 396 3.98 12.28 -3.91
CA ASP A 396 4.86 13.40 -4.24
C ASP A 396 6.14 13.29 -3.41
N HIS A 397 7.26 13.77 -3.94
CA HIS A 397 8.56 13.76 -3.25
C HIS A 397 9.14 15.16 -3.28
N LEU A 398 9.27 15.74 -2.09
CA LEU A 398 9.83 17.06 -1.87
C LEU A 398 11.23 16.96 -1.29
N GLU A 399 12.11 17.85 -1.71
CA GLU A 399 13.41 18.06 -1.09
C GLU A 399 13.70 19.55 -0.87
N GLY A 400 14.51 19.86 0.13
CA GLY A 400 15.02 21.19 0.43
C GLY A 400 16.36 21.13 1.14
N VAL A 401 17.04 22.26 1.22
CA VAL A 401 18.32 22.38 1.93
C VAL A 401 18.09 23.18 3.20
N LEU A 402 18.31 22.61 4.37
CA LEU A 402 18.20 23.31 5.65
C LEU A 402 19.17 24.51 5.70
N ILE A 403 18.70 25.64 6.25
CA ILE A 403 19.56 26.80 6.52
C ILE A 403 20.59 26.46 7.60
N LYS A 404 21.71 27.18 7.61
CA LYS A 404 22.89 26.87 8.44
C LYS A 404 22.64 26.79 9.95
N ASP A 405 21.66 27.54 10.45
CA ASP A 405 21.29 27.60 11.87
C ASP A 405 20.04 26.74 12.17
N ARG A 406 19.68 25.80 11.29
CA ARG A 406 18.62 24.81 11.50
C ARG A 406 19.17 23.39 11.39
N ASP A 407 18.55 22.50 12.14
CA ASP A 407 18.94 21.11 12.28
C ASP A 407 17.78 20.15 11.96
N ALA A 408 18.04 18.85 12.03
CA ALA A 408 17.04 17.84 11.73
C ALA A 408 15.87 17.82 12.75
N ILE A 409 16.08 18.31 13.97
CA ILE A 409 15.01 18.46 14.97
C ILE A 409 14.08 19.61 14.56
N ASP A 410 14.62 20.69 13.98
CA ASP A 410 13.79 21.75 13.39
C ASP A 410 12.90 21.23 12.26
N ALA A 411 13.41 20.32 11.43
CA ALA A 411 12.61 19.68 10.38
C ALA A 411 11.44 18.87 10.94
N VAL A 412 11.69 18.03 11.95
CA VAL A 412 10.65 17.25 12.64
C VAL A 412 9.59 18.15 13.27
N LEU A 413 9.98 19.25 13.91
CA LEU A 413 9.06 20.17 14.58
C LEU A 413 8.25 21.03 13.60
N THR A 414 8.92 21.56 12.58
CA THR A 414 8.29 22.48 11.64
C THR A 414 7.24 21.78 10.79
N HIS A 415 7.43 20.50 10.51
CA HIS A 415 6.50 19.70 9.74
C HIS A 415 5.31 19.17 10.57
N MET A 416 5.32 19.37 11.90
CA MET A 416 4.38 18.76 12.85
C MET A 416 2.95 19.31 12.71
N TRP A 417 1.92 18.50 12.50
CA TRP A 417 1.93 17.17 11.85
C TRP A 417 1.54 17.31 10.38
N ALA A 418 1.84 16.29 9.56
CA ALA A 418 1.64 16.35 8.12
C ALA A 418 0.18 16.65 7.73
N CYS A 419 -0.01 17.30 6.58
CA CYS A 419 -1.34 17.67 6.09
C CYS A 419 -2.21 16.44 5.82
N THR A 420 -1.60 15.36 5.32
CA THR A 420 -2.18 14.05 5.00
C THR A 420 -2.94 13.40 6.14
N VAL A 421 -2.69 13.83 7.39
CA VAL A 421 -3.35 13.29 8.58
C VAL A 421 -4.02 14.36 9.43
N THR A 422 -3.91 15.64 9.09
CA THR A 422 -4.50 16.75 9.84
C THR A 422 -5.50 17.52 8.99
N GLY A 423 -4.99 18.15 7.94
CA GLY A 423 -5.71 18.98 6.99
C GLY A 423 -5.13 20.39 6.91
N SER A 424 -5.85 21.29 6.25
CA SER A 424 -5.36 22.62 5.91
C SER A 424 -6.46 23.69 5.99
N PRO A 425 -6.20 24.87 6.59
CA PRO A 425 -4.98 25.25 7.32
C PRO A 425 -4.76 24.46 8.62
N LYS A 426 -3.52 24.00 8.87
CA LYS A 426 -3.18 23.05 9.94
C LYS A 426 -3.77 23.40 11.33
N PRO A 427 -3.60 24.61 11.90
CA PRO A 427 -4.10 24.89 13.26
C PRO A 427 -5.62 24.76 13.38
N ILE A 428 -6.36 25.23 12.37
CA ILE A 428 -7.82 25.15 12.35
C ILE A 428 -8.29 23.71 12.12
N ALA A 429 -7.61 22.97 11.23
CA ALA A 429 -7.89 21.56 11.01
C ALA A 429 -7.69 20.74 12.30
N MET A 430 -6.58 20.95 13.01
CA MET A 430 -6.29 20.27 14.28
C MET A 430 -7.28 20.65 15.39
N GLN A 431 -7.70 21.91 15.48
CA GLN A 431 -8.76 22.32 16.40
C GLN A 431 -10.11 21.66 16.02
N THR A 432 -10.40 21.52 14.73
CA THR A 432 -11.61 20.86 14.24
C THR A 432 -11.60 19.36 14.56
N ILE A 433 -10.44 18.70 14.43
CA ILE A 433 -10.21 17.32 14.84
C ILE A 433 -10.56 17.13 16.33
N GLU A 434 -9.95 17.93 17.22
CA GLU A 434 -10.21 17.88 18.66
C GLU A 434 -11.68 18.20 19.03
N ASN A 435 -12.38 18.95 18.17
CA ASN A 435 -13.80 19.27 18.36
C ASN A 435 -14.75 18.16 17.92
N MET A 436 -14.35 17.32 16.95
CA MET A 436 -15.27 16.45 16.21
C MET A 436 -14.98 14.96 16.36
N GLU A 437 -13.74 14.56 16.66
CA GLU A 437 -13.44 13.15 16.94
C GLU A 437 -14.02 12.72 18.30
N ASN A 438 -14.22 11.41 18.51
CA ASN A 438 -14.81 10.91 19.76
C ASN A 438 -13.77 10.62 20.86
N SER A 439 -12.48 10.61 20.49
CA SER A 439 -11.40 10.17 21.37
C SER A 439 -10.05 10.81 20.97
N PRO A 440 -9.12 11.04 21.93
CA PRO A 440 -7.75 11.51 21.64
C PRO A 440 -7.01 10.59 20.68
N ARG A 441 -6.15 11.15 19.81
CA ARG A 441 -5.39 10.37 18.82
C ARG A 441 -4.26 9.54 19.41
N GLY A 442 -3.68 9.98 20.53
CA GLY A 442 -2.52 9.32 21.14
C GLY A 442 -1.39 9.18 20.12
N TRP A 443 -1.03 7.94 19.79
CA TRP A 443 0.04 7.67 18.83
C TRP A 443 -0.34 7.91 17.37
N TYR A 444 -1.61 7.80 16.97
CA TYR A 444 -2.04 7.94 15.56
C TYR A 444 -1.77 9.35 15.03
N SER A 445 -1.29 9.50 13.79
CA SER A 445 -0.90 10.80 13.18
C SER A 445 0.38 11.46 13.72
N GLY A 446 1.09 10.82 14.63
CA GLY A 446 2.46 11.16 15.01
C GLY A 446 3.50 10.55 14.06
N CYS A 447 4.69 10.21 14.58
CA CYS A 447 5.74 9.54 13.81
C CYS A 447 6.57 8.56 14.64
N ILE A 448 7.24 7.63 13.95
CA ILE A 448 8.19 6.67 14.52
C ILE A 448 9.50 6.74 13.75
N GLY A 449 10.59 6.31 14.39
CA GLY A 449 11.88 6.17 13.74
C GLY A 449 13.01 6.51 14.70
N PHE A 450 13.99 7.25 14.19
CA PHE A 450 15.20 7.52 14.94
C PHE A 450 15.82 8.89 14.64
N LEU A 451 16.49 9.43 15.66
CA LEU A 451 17.28 10.65 15.65
C LEU A 451 18.73 10.29 15.99
N TRP A 452 19.59 10.13 14.98
CA TRP A 452 21.00 9.77 15.19
C TRP A 452 21.83 11.01 15.47
N PHE A 453 22.79 10.89 16.40
CA PHE A 453 23.58 12.03 16.86
C PHE A 453 24.56 12.58 15.81
N ASN A 454 24.65 11.97 14.63
CA ASN A 454 25.34 12.56 13.48
C ASN A 454 24.52 13.61 12.72
N GLY A 455 23.23 13.78 13.06
CA GLY A 455 22.31 14.67 12.36
C GLY A 455 21.34 13.94 11.43
N TYR A 456 21.48 12.63 11.25
CA TYR A 456 20.55 11.86 10.44
C TYR A 456 19.24 11.61 11.19
N VAL A 457 18.14 11.90 10.51
CA VAL A 457 16.78 11.61 10.98
C VAL A 457 16.08 10.84 9.88
N SER A 458 15.37 9.78 10.26
CA SER A 458 14.47 9.08 9.35
C SER A 458 13.26 8.64 10.13
N THR A 459 12.11 9.17 9.75
CA THR A 459 10.84 8.94 10.43
C THR A 459 9.73 8.65 9.44
N GLY A 460 8.87 7.70 9.81
CA GLY A 460 7.62 7.39 9.11
C GLY A 460 6.43 7.81 9.96
N MET A 461 5.31 8.14 9.33
CA MET A 461 4.09 8.49 10.07
C MET A 461 3.53 7.28 10.84
N THR A 462 2.89 7.48 11.99
CA THR A 462 2.15 6.40 12.69
C THR A 462 0.77 6.18 12.08
N LEU A 463 0.80 5.76 10.82
CA LEU A 463 -0.33 5.25 10.07
C LEU A 463 -0.28 3.73 10.07
N ARG A 464 -1.41 3.06 9.78
CA ARG A 464 -1.41 1.60 9.60
C ARG A 464 -0.72 0.88 10.77
N THR A 465 -1.11 1.27 11.97
CA THR A 465 -0.48 0.91 13.23
C THR A 465 -1.52 0.27 14.13
N VAL A 466 -1.16 -0.85 14.74
CA VAL A 466 -1.86 -1.49 15.84
C VAL A 466 -1.21 -1.03 17.15
N HIS A 467 -2.00 -0.38 17.99
CA HIS A 467 -1.62 -0.06 19.37
C HIS A 467 -2.10 -1.17 20.29
N LEU A 468 -1.16 -1.85 20.94
CA LEU A 468 -1.43 -2.90 21.91
C LEU A 468 -1.30 -2.32 23.31
N LYS A 469 -2.37 -2.36 24.10
CA LYS A 469 -2.37 -1.92 25.51
C LYS A 469 -3.43 -2.71 26.28
N ASN A 470 -3.07 -3.22 27.46
CA ASN A 470 -3.99 -3.94 28.36
C ASN A 470 -4.75 -5.11 27.71
N GLY A 471 -4.09 -5.88 26.83
CA GLY A 471 -4.71 -7.01 26.11
C GLY A 471 -5.69 -6.59 24.99
N GLN A 472 -5.73 -5.32 24.61
CA GLN A 472 -6.54 -4.81 23.52
C GLN A 472 -5.63 -4.37 22.35
N ALA A 473 -6.05 -4.71 21.13
CA ALA A 473 -5.49 -4.17 19.89
C ALA A 473 -6.40 -3.08 19.36
N THR A 474 -5.85 -1.88 19.18
CA THR A 474 -6.56 -0.72 18.66
C THR A 474 -5.92 -0.25 17.36
N VAL A 475 -6.74 -0.05 16.33
CA VAL A 475 -6.36 0.48 15.02
C VAL A 475 -7.18 1.73 14.77
N ARG A 476 -6.51 2.83 14.42
CA ARG A 476 -7.16 4.07 14.04
C ARG A 476 -6.99 4.33 12.55
N ALA A 477 -8.08 4.69 11.87
CA ALA A 477 -8.09 4.94 10.44
C ALA A 477 -8.87 6.21 10.11
N GLY A 478 -8.28 7.04 9.25
CA GLY A 478 -8.87 8.31 8.82
C GLY A 478 -9.09 8.41 7.31
N ALA A 479 -9.85 9.43 6.95
CA ALA A 479 -10.17 9.83 5.59
C ALA A 479 -10.00 11.34 5.46
N THR A 480 -9.45 11.78 4.32
CA THR A 480 -9.31 13.20 3.97
C THR A 480 -10.65 13.70 3.49
N LEU A 481 -11.18 14.71 4.18
CA LEU A 481 -12.52 15.22 3.92
C LEU A 481 -12.42 16.58 3.23
N LEU A 482 -12.87 16.59 1.97
CA LEU A 482 -12.96 17.77 1.11
C LEU A 482 -14.43 18.17 0.88
N TYR A 483 -14.64 19.32 0.24
CA TYR A 483 -15.96 19.73 -0.22
C TYR A 483 -16.62 18.71 -1.17
N ASP A 484 -15.82 18.02 -1.99
CA ASP A 484 -16.31 17.03 -2.96
C ASP A 484 -16.37 15.60 -2.42
N SER A 485 -16.03 15.37 -1.15
CA SER A 485 -16.11 14.05 -0.52
C SER A 485 -17.53 13.49 -0.51
N ASP A 486 -17.67 12.18 -0.75
CA ASP A 486 -18.94 11.46 -0.60
C ASP A 486 -19.05 10.86 0.81
N PRO A 487 -19.98 11.34 1.68
CA PRO A 487 -20.03 10.93 3.08
C PRO A 487 -20.04 9.42 3.33
N MET A 488 -20.81 8.65 2.53
CA MET A 488 -20.90 7.20 2.67
C MET A 488 -19.62 6.50 2.20
N ALA A 489 -18.99 6.98 1.13
CA ALA A 489 -17.72 6.45 0.65
C ALA A 489 -16.59 6.67 1.68
N GLU A 490 -16.51 7.86 2.29
CA GLU A 490 -15.46 8.18 3.27
C GLU A 490 -15.59 7.32 4.54
N GLU A 491 -16.82 7.11 5.05
CA GLU A 491 -17.04 6.16 6.16
C GLU A 491 -16.56 4.75 5.77
N ARG A 492 -16.98 4.25 4.60
CA ARG A 492 -16.57 2.93 4.11
C ARG A 492 -15.05 2.81 3.95
N GLU A 493 -14.38 3.86 3.49
CA GLU A 493 -12.94 3.90 3.33
C GLU A 493 -12.22 3.70 4.67
N THR A 494 -12.64 4.37 5.73
CA THR A 494 -12.03 4.20 7.06
C THR A 494 -12.17 2.76 7.59
N HIS A 495 -13.33 2.12 7.38
CA HIS A 495 -13.53 0.70 7.72
C HIS A 495 -12.61 -0.22 6.90
N ILE A 496 -12.45 0.03 5.60
CA ILE A 496 -11.57 -0.75 4.74
C ILE A 496 -10.11 -0.61 5.21
N LYS A 497 -9.65 0.63 5.46
CA LYS A 497 -8.30 0.90 5.98
C LYS A 497 -8.03 0.20 7.32
N ALA A 498 -9.00 0.22 8.23
CA ALA A 498 -8.87 -0.44 9.54
C ALA A 498 -8.90 -1.98 9.42
N SER A 499 -9.77 -2.54 8.57
CA SER A 499 -9.97 -3.98 8.46
C SER A 499 -8.70 -4.75 8.03
N ALA A 500 -7.81 -4.13 7.25
CA ALA A 500 -6.54 -4.73 6.86
C ALA A 500 -5.63 -5.05 8.07
N PHE A 501 -5.56 -4.14 9.05
CA PHE A 501 -4.73 -4.31 10.24
C PHE A 501 -5.45 -5.07 11.35
N LEU A 502 -6.78 -4.91 11.46
CA LEU A 502 -7.60 -5.74 12.36
C LEU A 502 -7.62 -7.21 11.92
N GLY A 503 -7.71 -7.49 10.61
CA GLY A 503 -7.65 -8.85 10.09
C GLY A 503 -6.30 -9.53 10.41
N ALA A 504 -5.22 -8.76 10.42
CA ALA A 504 -3.92 -9.25 10.90
C ALA A 504 -3.92 -9.56 12.40
N THR A 505 -4.79 -8.97 13.23
CA THR A 505 -4.91 -9.35 14.66
C THR A 505 -5.81 -10.56 14.91
N LEU A 506 -6.66 -10.92 13.93
CA LEU A 506 -7.64 -12.00 14.02
C LEU A 506 -7.23 -13.27 13.25
N ASP A 507 -5.96 -13.36 12.83
CA ASP A 507 -5.41 -14.45 11.98
C ASP A 507 -6.23 -14.72 10.70
N SER A 508 -6.80 -13.66 10.12
CA SER A 508 -7.59 -13.76 8.88
C SER A 508 -6.65 -14.08 7.72
N LYS A 509 -6.74 -15.29 7.17
CA LYS A 509 -5.97 -15.64 5.97
C LYS A 509 -6.44 -14.79 4.78
N PRO A 510 -5.51 -14.24 3.97
CA PRO A 510 -5.89 -13.61 2.72
C PRO A 510 -6.60 -14.62 1.81
N PRO A 511 -7.58 -14.19 1.00
CA PRO A 511 -8.23 -15.06 0.04
C PRO A 511 -7.20 -15.67 -0.92
N ALA A 512 -7.35 -16.97 -1.20
CA ALA A 512 -6.49 -17.66 -2.16
C ALA A 512 -6.70 -17.08 -3.57
N PRO A 513 -5.65 -17.07 -4.42
CA PRO A 513 -5.81 -16.69 -5.83
C PRO A 513 -6.85 -17.60 -6.48
N VAL A 514 -7.82 -16.99 -7.16
CA VAL A 514 -8.86 -17.71 -7.89
C VAL A 514 -8.26 -18.28 -9.17
N THR A 515 -8.00 -19.58 -9.21
CA THR A 515 -7.75 -20.30 -10.46
C THR A 515 -9.08 -20.56 -11.15
N LEU A 516 -9.22 -20.11 -12.39
CA LEU A 516 -10.42 -20.36 -13.21
C LEU A 516 -10.46 -21.85 -13.57
N ASP A 517 -11.27 -22.64 -12.86
CA ASP A 517 -11.48 -24.05 -13.19
C ASP A 517 -12.55 -24.15 -14.28
N LEU A 518 -12.11 -24.31 -15.53
CA LEU A 518 -13.01 -24.45 -16.67
C LEU A 518 -13.38 -25.91 -16.88
N PRO A 519 -14.67 -26.23 -17.12
CA PRO A 519 -15.07 -27.59 -17.41
C PRO A 519 -14.37 -28.11 -18.67
N GLN A 520 -13.88 -29.35 -18.63
CA GLN A 520 -13.17 -30.00 -19.75
C GLN A 520 -14.16 -30.56 -20.79
N ILE A 521 -15.07 -29.71 -21.29
CA ILE A 521 -16.18 -30.11 -22.17
C ILE A 521 -15.72 -30.65 -23.53
N GLY A 522 -14.53 -30.24 -23.99
CA GLY A 522 -13.92 -30.76 -25.21
C GLY A 522 -13.15 -32.06 -25.03
N ALA A 523 -13.08 -32.65 -23.83
CA ALA A 523 -12.36 -33.89 -23.61
C ALA A 523 -12.86 -35.00 -24.55
N GLY A 524 -11.95 -35.64 -25.29
CA GLY A 524 -12.26 -36.68 -26.27
C GLY A 524 -12.77 -36.16 -27.63
N LYS A 525 -12.90 -34.83 -27.80
CA LYS A 525 -13.29 -34.19 -29.07
C LYS A 525 -12.06 -33.76 -29.87
N THR A 526 -12.16 -33.84 -31.19
CA THR A 526 -11.14 -33.37 -32.14
C THR A 526 -11.62 -32.13 -32.88
N VAL A 527 -10.88 -31.03 -32.76
CA VAL A 527 -11.16 -29.78 -33.47
C VAL A 527 -10.13 -29.59 -34.57
N LEU A 528 -10.59 -29.44 -35.81
CA LEU A 528 -9.75 -29.00 -36.92
C LEU A 528 -9.74 -27.47 -36.96
N PHE A 529 -8.58 -26.89 -36.65
CA PHE A 529 -8.39 -25.44 -36.60
C PHE A 529 -7.69 -24.97 -37.88
N VAL A 530 -8.35 -24.14 -38.68
CA VAL A 530 -7.81 -23.67 -39.96
C VAL A 530 -7.16 -22.32 -39.78
N ASP A 531 -5.83 -22.28 -39.91
CA ASP A 531 -4.99 -21.08 -39.88
C ASP A 531 -5.07 -20.35 -41.24
N ASN A 532 -5.76 -19.22 -41.25
CA ASN A 532 -5.92 -18.34 -42.41
C ASN A 532 -4.80 -17.26 -42.46
N GLN A 533 -3.61 -17.60 -41.96
CA GLN A 533 -2.40 -16.77 -41.89
C GLN A 533 -2.54 -15.57 -40.95
N ASP A 534 -3.23 -15.77 -39.83
CA ASP A 534 -3.35 -14.77 -38.78
C ASP A 534 -2.30 -14.97 -37.68
N SER A 535 -1.86 -13.88 -37.05
CA SER A 535 -0.84 -13.92 -36.01
C SER A 535 -1.36 -14.40 -34.65
N PHE A 536 -2.67 -14.51 -34.45
CA PHE A 536 -3.32 -14.84 -33.17
C PHE A 536 -3.85 -16.28 -33.11
N VAL A 537 -3.72 -17.06 -34.20
CA VAL A 537 -4.25 -18.42 -34.34
C VAL A 537 -3.88 -19.34 -33.19
N HIS A 538 -2.63 -19.32 -32.72
CA HIS A 538 -2.18 -20.22 -31.66
C HIS A 538 -2.75 -19.85 -30.28
N THR A 539 -3.02 -18.57 -30.02
CA THR A 539 -3.69 -18.12 -28.79
C THR A 539 -5.14 -18.60 -28.77
N LEU A 540 -5.87 -18.39 -29.88
CA LEU A 540 -7.26 -18.83 -30.00
C LEU A 540 -7.37 -20.37 -30.00
N ALA A 541 -6.48 -21.07 -30.69
CA ALA A 541 -6.40 -22.53 -30.63
C ALA A 541 -6.05 -23.03 -29.21
N SER A 542 -5.27 -22.26 -28.43
CA SER A 542 -5.01 -22.58 -27.03
C SER A 542 -6.28 -22.51 -26.18
N TYR A 543 -7.21 -21.58 -26.44
CA TYR A 543 -8.49 -21.51 -25.71
C TYR A 543 -9.33 -22.77 -25.97
N VAL A 544 -9.33 -23.26 -27.21
CA VAL A 544 -9.98 -24.53 -27.55
C VAL A 544 -9.28 -25.71 -26.86
N ARG A 545 -7.94 -25.75 -26.81
CA ARG A 545 -7.22 -26.81 -26.08
C ARG A 545 -7.51 -26.80 -24.58
N GLN A 546 -7.74 -25.63 -23.98
CA GLN A 546 -8.06 -25.50 -22.55
C GLN A 546 -9.44 -26.08 -22.19
N SER A 547 -10.32 -26.31 -23.16
CA SER A 547 -11.55 -27.09 -22.93
C SER A 547 -11.30 -28.61 -22.88
N GLY A 548 -10.06 -29.08 -23.09
CA GLY A 548 -9.68 -30.49 -23.12
C GLY A 548 -9.69 -31.13 -24.52
N ALA A 549 -10.00 -30.36 -25.57
CA ALA A 549 -10.05 -30.89 -26.93
C ALA A 549 -8.68 -31.13 -27.55
N THR A 550 -8.61 -32.16 -28.41
CA THR A 550 -7.47 -32.38 -29.30
C THR A 550 -7.58 -31.43 -30.48
N VAL A 551 -6.64 -30.49 -30.60
CA VAL A 551 -6.67 -29.47 -31.67
C VAL A 551 -5.60 -29.73 -32.71
N ILE A 552 -6.02 -30.06 -33.93
CA ILE A 552 -5.17 -30.20 -35.12
C ILE A 552 -5.22 -28.87 -35.89
N THR A 553 -4.09 -28.21 -36.09
CA THR A 553 -4.03 -26.94 -36.80
C THR A 553 -3.45 -27.13 -38.20
N LEU A 554 -4.18 -26.75 -39.24
CA LEU A 554 -3.73 -26.77 -40.63
C LEU A 554 -3.78 -25.37 -41.24
N ARG A 555 -2.78 -25.01 -42.04
CA ARG A 555 -2.83 -23.77 -42.85
C ARG A 555 -3.87 -23.89 -43.96
N SER A 556 -4.55 -22.79 -44.25
CA SER A 556 -5.55 -22.71 -45.33
C SER A 556 -4.95 -23.12 -46.68
N GLY A 557 -5.81 -23.68 -47.55
CA GLY A 557 -5.39 -24.24 -48.85
C GLY A 557 -5.07 -25.74 -48.86
N PHE A 558 -5.34 -26.46 -47.76
CA PHE A 558 -5.25 -27.92 -47.71
C PHE A 558 -6.34 -28.61 -48.57
N SER A 559 -6.13 -29.88 -48.90
CA SER A 559 -7.12 -30.68 -49.64
C SER A 559 -8.34 -30.98 -48.76
N TYR A 560 -9.56 -30.75 -49.26
CA TYR A 560 -10.78 -31.03 -48.50
C TYR A 560 -10.97 -32.50 -48.12
N GLN A 561 -10.23 -33.43 -48.74
CA GLN A 561 -10.15 -34.83 -48.30
C GLN A 561 -9.66 -34.97 -46.85
N MET A 562 -8.88 -34.01 -46.34
CA MET A 562 -8.44 -34.02 -44.95
C MET A 562 -9.60 -33.87 -43.96
N LEU A 563 -10.75 -33.32 -44.36
CA LEU A 563 -11.95 -33.32 -43.53
C LEU A 563 -12.45 -34.74 -43.28
N ASP A 564 -12.34 -35.60 -44.29
CA ASP A 564 -12.72 -37.02 -44.22
C ASP A 564 -11.68 -37.81 -43.41
N GLU A 565 -10.38 -37.57 -43.63
CA GLU A 565 -9.29 -38.25 -42.91
C GLU A 565 -9.24 -37.91 -41.41
N ILE A 566 -9.46 -36.65 -41.07
CA ILE A 566 -9.42 -36.17 -39.68
C ILE A 566 -10.76 -36.43 -38.97
N SER A 567 -11.87 -36.35 -39.70
CA SER A 567 -13.23 -36.48 -39.16
C SER A 567 -13.45 -35.63 -37.88
N PRO A 568 -13.25 -34.30 -37.95
CA PRO A 568 -13.32 -33.45 -36.75
C PRO A 568 -14.75 -33.29 -36.22
N ASP A 569 -14.88 -33.20 -34.89
CA ASP A 569 -16.14 -32.85 -34.21
C ASP A 569 -16.52 -31.37 -34.42
N LEU A 570 -15.54 -30.51 -34.74
CA LEU A 570 -15.74 -29.09 -35.03
C LEU A 570 -14.69 -28.59 -36.02
N LEU A 571 -15.12 -27.87 -37.05
CA LEU A 571 -14.26 -27.05 -37.89
C LEU A 571 -14.21 -25.63 -37.32
N PHE A 572 -13.03 -25.21 -36.88
CA PHE A 572 -12.79 -23.87 -36.35
C PHE A 572 -12.02 -23.03 -37.38
N ILE A 573 -12.64 -21.98 -37.89
CA ILE A 573 -12.07 -21.12 -38.92
C ILE A 573 -11.52 -19.84 -38.26
N SER A 574 -10.20 -19.69 -38.31
CA SER A 574 -9.51 -18.57 -37.68
C SER A 574 -9.66 -17.23 -38.41
N PRO A 575 -9.28 -16.11 -37.77
CA PRO A 575 -9.09 -14.84 -38.44
C PRO A 575 -8.03 -14.92 -39.56
N GLY A 576 -7.95 -13.88 -40.39
CA GLY A 576 -6.95 -13.79 -41.45
C GLY A 576 -7.07 -12.47 -42.24
N PRO A 577 -6.05 -12.12 -43.03
CA PRO A 577 -6.07 -10.92 -43.86
C PRO A 577 -6.90 -11.11 -45.15
N GLY A 578 -7.26 -9.99 -45.78
CA GLY A 578 -7.91 -9.99 -47.10
C GLY A 578 -9.40 -10.34 -47.05
N PHE A 579 -9.99 -10.62 -48.23
CA PHE A 579 -11.39 -11.04 -48.31
C PHE A 579 -11.53 -12.57 -48.10
N PRO A 580 -12.58 -13.06 -47.42
CA PRO A 580 -12.73 -14.50 -47.16
C PRO A 580 -12.77 -15.36 -48.43
N ARG A 581 -13.40 -14.88 -49.51
CA ARG A 581 -13.37 -15.53 -50.84
C ARG A 581 -11.98 -15.72 -51.44
N GLU A 582 -11.03 -14.84 -51.14
CA GLU A 582 -9.65 -14.96 -51.65
C GLU A 582 -8.90 -16.09 -50.93
N GLN A 583 -9.32 -16.36 -49.69
CA GLN A 583 -8.83 -17.45 -48.85
C GLN A 583 -9.66 -18.74 -48.99
N LYS A 584 -10.66 -18.75 -49.87
CA LYS A 584 -11.61 -19.85 -50.09
C LYS A 584 -12.37 -20.31 -48.83
N VAL A 585 -12.62 -19.37 -47.90
CA VAL A 585 -13.35 -19.66 -46.66
C VAL A 585 -14.80 -20.05 -46.94
N PRO A 586 -15.57 -19.36 -47.81
CA PRO A 586 -16.94 -19.76 -48.12
C PRO A 586 -17.05 -21.17 -48.71
N GLU A 587 -16.11 -21.57 -49.55
CA GLU A 587 -16.03 -22.92 -50.11
C GLU A 587 -15.77 -23.97 -49.03
N LEU A 588 -14.83 -23.69 -48.11
CA LEU A 588 -14.52 -24.55 -46.97
C LEU A 588 -15.74 -24.75 -46.05
N VAL A 589 -16.49 -23.68 -45.75
CA VAL A 589 -17.75 -23.76 -44.97
C VAL A 589 -18.73 -24.70 -45.67
N GLY A 590 -18.87 -24.59 -46.99
CA GLY A 590 -19.74 -25.47 -47.77
C GLY A 590 -19.31 -26.94 -47.73
N GLU A 591 -18.01 -27.23 -47.78
CA GLU A 591 -17.48 -28.59 -47.69
C GLU A 591 -17.67 -29.23 -46.31
N ALA A 592 -17.63 -28.43 -45.24
CA ALA A 592 -17.92 -28.88 -43.88
C ALA A 592 -19.41 -29.21 -43.71
N ILE A 593 -20.31 -28.33 -44.20
CA ILE A 593 -21.76 -28.54 -44.12
C ILE A 593 -22.18 -29.79 -44.89
N LYS A 594 -21.60 -30.05 -46.08
CA LYS A 594 -21.87 -31.29 -46.85
C LYS A 594 -21.53 -32.58 -46.10
N ARG A 595 -20.69 -32.49 -45.07
CA ARG A 595 -20.21 -33.60 -44.23
C ARG A 595 -20.84 -33.58 -42.83
N ASP A 596 -21.84 -32.73 -42.61
CA ASP A 596 -22.48 -32.53 -41.31
C ASP A 596 -21.48 -32.13 -40.20
N ILE A 597 -20.37 -31.48 -40.56
CA ILE A 597 -19.35 -31.01 -39.60
C ILE A 597 -19.77 -29.63 -39.07
N PRO A 598 -19.93 -29.45 -37.74
CA PRO A 598 -20.17 -28.15 -37.11
C PRO A 598 -19.09 -27.13 -37.46
N VAL A 599 -19.45 -25.85 -37.58
CA VAL A 599 -18.52 -24.77 -37.95
C VAL A 599 -18.60 -23.59 -36.98
N PHE A 600 -17.44 -23.17 -36.48
CA PHE A 600 -17.29 -21.90 -35.78
C PHE A 600 -16.28 -20.99 -36.47
N GLY A 601 -16.65 -19.74 -36.74
CA GLY A 601 -15.78 -18.77 -37.42
C GLY A 601 -15.48 -17.54 -36.57
N VAL A 602 -14.23 -17.08 -36.60
CA VAL A 602 -13.80 -15.82 -35.95
C VAL A 602 -13.25 -14.86 -36.98
N CYS A 603 -13.69 -13.59 -36.93
CA CYS A 603 -13.28 -12.51 -37.83
C CYS A 603 -13.40 -12.87 -39.33
N LEU A 604 -12.31 -13.25 -40.02
CA LEU A 604 -12.38 -13.73 -41.40
C LEU A 604 -13.32 -14.94 -41.55
N GLY A 605 -13.32 -15.86 -40.56
CA GLY A 605 -14.25 -16.99 -40.53
C GLY A 605 -15.71 -16.55 -40.44
N HIS A 606 -16.01 -15.53 -39.63
CA HIS A 606 -17.36 -14.94 -39.55
C HIS A 606 -17.82 -14.35 -40.87
N GLN A 607 -16.92 -13.60 -41.51
CA GLN A 607 -17.18 -12.97 -42.80
C GLN A 607 -17.38 -14.02 -43.89
N GLY A 608 -16.58 -15.09 -43.91
CA GLY A 608 -16.71 -16.18 -44.88
C GLY A 608 -17.97 -17.03 -44.68
N ILE A 609 -18.42 -17.24 -43.45
CA ILE A 609 -19.72 -17.85 -43.16
C ILE A 609 -20.85 -16.98 -43.70
N ALA A 610 -20.81 -15.67 -43.47
CA ALA A 610 -21.81 -14.76 -44.01
C ALA A 610 -21.85 -14.80 -45.55
N GLU A 611 -20.69 -14.73 -46.22
CA GLU A 611 -20.59 -14.83 -47.68
C GLU A 611 -21.12 -16.18 -48.22
N HIS A 612 -20.83 -17.30 -47.56
CA HIS A 612 -21.30 -18.63 -47.97
C HIS A 612 -22.83 -18.70 -48.10
N PHE A 613 -23.55 -18.10 -47.15
CA PHE A 613 -25.02 -18.09 -47.15
C PHE A 613 -25.63 -16.95 -47.97
N GLY A 614 -24.81 -16.11 -48.62
CA GLY A 614 -25.27 -15.05 -49.52
C GLY A 614 -25.27 -13.63 -48.92
N GLY A 615 -24.73 -13.44 -47.72
CA GLY A 615 -24.46 -12.12 -47.15
C GLY A 615 -23.36 -11.39 -47.92
N LYS A 616 -23.43 -10.05 -47.96
CA LYS A 616 -22.42 -9.19 -48.59
C LYS A 616 -21.51 -8.57 -47.54
N LEU A 617 -20.25 -8.38 -47.89
CA LEU A 617 -19.28 -7.66 -47.08
C LEU A 617 -19.07 -6.25 -47.63
N LEU A 618 -19.04 -5.27 -46.73
CA LEU A 618 -18.67 -3.89 -47.00
C LEU A 618 -17.40 -3.53 -46.21
N THR A 619 -16.74 -2.45 -46.60
CA THR A 619 -15.56 -1.95 -45.92
C THR A 619 -15.93 -0.76 -45.04
N LEU A 620 -15.44 -0.74 -43.81
CA LEU A 620 -15.60 0.41 -42.92
C LEU A 620 -14.84 1.62 -43.48
N GLU A 621 -15.45 2.81 -43.42
CA GLU A 621 -14.78 4.08 -43.73
C GLU A 621 -13.56 4.29 -42.83
N HIS A 622 -13.67 3.87 -41.56
CA HIS A 622 -12.59 3.88 -40.59
C HIS A 622 -12.34 2.47 -40.05
N PRO A 623 -11.26 1.79 -40.49
CA PRO A 623 -10.89 0.48 -39.97
C PRO A 623 -10.70 0.45 -38.45
N VAL A 624 -10.98 -0.70 -37.84
CA VAL A 624 -10.88 -0.92 -36.40
C VAL A 624 -9.84 -2.00 -36.14
N HIS A 625 -8.61 -1.57 -35.88
CA HIS A 625 -7.47 -2.45 -35.60
C HIS A 625 -6.94 -2.19 -34.19
N GLY A 626 -7.02 -3.20 -33.31
CA GLY A 626 -6.53 -3.10 -31.94
C GLY A 626 -7.35 -2.17 -31.05
N LYS A 627 -8.67 -2.06 -31.29
CA LYS A 627 -9.57 -1.25 -30.46
C LYS A 627 -10.57 -2.15 -29.74
N SER A 628 -10.88 -1.81 -28.50
CA SER A 628 -12.00 -2.42 -27.78
C SER A 628 -13.29 -1.66 -28.07
N VAL A 629 -14.40 -2.37 -28.24
CA VAL A 629 -15.74 -1.79 -28.30
C VAL A 629 -16.70 -2.61 -27.44
N GLU A 630 -17.73 -1.95 -26.93
CA GLU A 630 -18.84 -2.62 -26.27
C GLU A 630 -19.79 -3.24 -27.30
N ILE A 631 -20.04 -4.54 -27.16
CA ILE A 631 -21.00 -5.29 -27.96
C ILE A 631 -22.15 -5.76 -27.08
N VAL A 632 -23.37 -5.71 -27.62
CA VAL A 632 -24.57 -6.26 -26.98
C VAL A 632 -24.90 -7.58 -27.66
N HIS A 633 -25.05 -8.65 -26.89
CA HIS A 633 -25.34 -9.99 -27.39
C HIS A 633 -26.68 -10.52 -26.90
N SER A 634 -27.14 -11.64 -27.46
CA SER A 634 -28.41 -12.30 -27.12
C SER A 634 -28.47 -12.81 -25.69
N GLY A 635 -27.31 -13.17 -25.10
CA GLY A 635 -27.20 -13.61 -23.70
C GLY A 635 -27.54 -15.08 -23.47
N ASP A 636 -27.93 -15.79 -24.52
CA ASP A 636 -28.14 -17.22 -24.58
C ASP A 636 -26.92 -17.92 -25.23
N SER A 637 -26.99 -19.26 -25.38
CA SER A 637 -26.05 -20.01 -26.21
C SER A 637 -24.60 -19.81 -25.75
N PHE A 638 -23.64 -19.64 -26.66
CA PHE A 638 -22.23 -19.45 -26.32
C PHE A 638 -21.92 -18.12 -25.61
N TYR A 639 -22.90 -17.22 -25.47
CA TYR A 639 -22.79 -16.00 -24.65
C TYR A 639 -23.27 -16.18 -23.20
N SER A 640 -23.76 -17.36 -22.82
CA SER A 640 -24.31 -17.59 -21.49
C SER A 640 -23.30 -17.28 -20.38
N GLY A 641 -23.73 -16.45 -19.42
CA GLY A 641 -22.93 -16.04 -18.27
C GLY A 641 -21.83 -15.01 -18.57
N LEU A 642 -21.76 -14.45 -19.79
CA LEU A 642 -20.86 -13.36 -20.14
C LEU A 642 -21.48 -11.98 -19.80
N PRO A 643 -20.67 -10.95 -19.53
CA PRO A 643 -21.15 -9.58 -19.35
C PRO A 643 -21.90 -9.08 -20.60
N ASN A 644 -23.01 -8.36 -20.41
CA ASN A 644 -23.77 -7.76 -21.51
C ASN A 644 -24.14 -6.30 -21.15
N PRO A 645 -23.48 -5.29 -21.72
CA PRO A 645 -22.55 -5.38 -22.85
C PRO A 645 -21.19 -6.02 -22.48
N LEU A 646 -20.53 -6.58 -23.50
CA LEU A 646 -19.19 -7.17 -23.44
C LEU A 646 -18.17 -6.25 -24.13
N SER A 647 -17.02 -6.01 -23.49
CA SER A 647 -15.87 -5.37 -24.13
C SER A 647 -15.14 -6.37 -25.02
N ALA A 648 -15.05 -6.08 -26.32
CA ALA A 648 -14.51 -7.00 -27.31
C ALA A 648 -13.45 -6.33 -28.21
N GLY A 649 -12.34 -7.04 -28.42
CA GLY A 649 -11.25 -6.62 -29.31
C GLY A 649 -11.57 -6.80 -30.79
N LEU A 650 -11.37 -5.74 -31.57
CA LEU A 650 -11.61 -5.72 -33.01
C LEU A 650 -10.32 -5.54 -33.81
N TYR A 651 -10.18 -6.36 -34.87
CA TYR A 651 -9.10 -6.28 -35.87
C TYR A 651 -9.65 -6.48 -37.28
N HIS A 652 -10.63 -5.65 -37.69
CA HIS A 652 -11.27 -5.83 -38.99
C HIS A 652 -11.49 -4.51 -39.75
N SER A 653 -11.42 -4.62 -41.07
CA SER A 653 -11.79 -3.57 -42.02
C SER A 653 -13.12 -3.88 -42.72
N LEU A 654 -13.44 -5.18 -42.87
CA LEU A 654 -14.65 -5.67 -43.50
C LEU A 654 -15.74 -5.92 -42.45
N TYR A 655 -16.99 -5.74 -42.81
CA TYR A 655 -18.15 -6.07 -41.97
C TYR A 655 -19.29 -6.61 -42.83
N VAL A 656 -20.16 -7.40 -42.19
CA VAL A 656 -21.35 -7.97 -42.85
C VAL A 656 -22.43 -6.89 -43.00
N ASP A 657 -22.88 -6.65 -44.22
CA ASP A 657 -23.98 -5.73 -44.50
C ASP A 657 -25.31 -6.32 -44.04
N SER A 658 -25.94 -5.66 -43.07
CA SER A 658 -27.19 -6.11 -42.47
C SER A 658 -28.35 -6.16 -43.45
N SER A 659 -28.34 -5.33 -44.51
CA SER A 659 -29.40 -5.30 -45.53
C SER A 659 -29.38 -6.52 -46.44
N SER A 660 -28.23 -7.19 -46.52
CA SER A 660 -27.99 -8.36 -47.37
C SER A 660 -28.08 -9.69 -46.63
N LEU A 661 -28.34 -9.67 -45.32
CA LEU A 661 -28.26 -10.87 -44.49
C LEU A 661 -29.40 -11.85 -44.85
N PRO A 662 -29.09 -13.10 -45.23
CA PRO A 662 -30.11 -14.08 -45.61
C PRO A 662 -30.95 -14.50 -44.40
N GLU A 663 -32.22 -14.88 -44.63
CA GLU A 663 -33.16 -15.25 -43.55
C GLU A 663 -32.70 -16.46 -42.73
N CYS A 664 -31.80 -17.29 -43.24
CA CYS A 664 -31.28 -18.46 -42.53
C CYS A 664 -30.26 -18.10 -41.42
N LEU A 665 -29.73 -16.88 -41.43
CA LEU A 665 -28.79 -16.39 -40.42
C LEU A 665 -29.48 -15.43 -39.44
N GLU A 666 -29.30 -15.71 -38.16
CA GLU A 666 -29.71 -14.86 -37.04
C GLU A 666 -28.53 -14.04 -36.54
N VAL A 667 -28.75 -12.76 -36.23
CA VAL A 667 -27.74 -11.91 -35.59
C VAL A 667 -27.76 -12.11 -34.08
N THR A 668 -26.64 -12.57 -33.52
CA THR A 668 -26.52 -12.89 -32.09
C THR A 668 -25.76 -11.84 -31.28
N ALA A 669 -25.00 -10.95 -31.93
CA ALA A 669 -24.37 -9.80 -31.28
C ALA A 669 -24.25 -8.60 -32.21
N LYS A 670 -24.30 -7.38 -31.65
CA LYS A 670 -24.13 -6.11 -32.39
C LYS A 670 -23.40 -5.04 -31.58
N THR A 671 -22.75 -4.09 -32.26
CA THR A 671 -22.32 -2.84 -31.62
C THR A 671 -23.49 -1.87 -31.42
N LYS A 672 -23.28 -0.80 -30.64
CA LYS A 672 -24.24 0.32 -30.52
C LYS A 672 -24.60 0.97 -31.87
N SER A 673 -23.67 1.00 -32.82
CA SER A 673 -23.89 1.51 -34.18
C SER A 673 -24.62 0.51 -35.10
N GLY A 674 -24.96 -0.68 -34.61
CA GLY A 674 -25.69 -1.70 -35.36
C GLY A 674 -24.82 -2.62 -36.21
N LEU A 675 -23.48 -2.55 -36.11
CA LEU A 675 -22.60 -3.48 -36.81
C LEU A 675 -22.79 -4.90 -36.27
N ILE A 676 -22.92 -5.87 -37.16
CA ILE A 676 -23.08 -7.28 -36.82
C ILE A 676 -21.77 -7.81 -36.24
N MET A 677 -21.84 -8.35 -35.02
CA MET A 677 -20.70 -8.87 -34.26
C MET A 677 -20.79 -10.39 -34.02
N GLY A 678 -21.96 -10.99 -34.23
CA GLY A 678 -22.17 -12.42 -34.09
C GLY A 678 -23.30 -12.91 -34.98
N LEU A 679 -23.13 -14.12 -35.54
CA LEU A 679 -24.12 -14.78 -36.38
C LEU A 679 -24.31 -16.23 -35.94
N ARG A 680 -25.52 -16.76 -36.11
CA ARG A 680 -25.86 -18.17 -35.92
C ARG A 680 -26.83 -18.62 -37.02
N HIS A 681 -26.62 -19.80 -37.59
CA HIS A 681 -27.57 -20.38 -38.53
C HIS A 681 -28.76 -20.97 -37.77
N LYS A 682 -29.99 -20.77 -38.27
CA LYS A 682 -31.21 -21.17 -37.56
C LYS A 682 -31.35 -22.69 -37.38
N ASN A 683 -30.85 -23.47 -38.33
CA ASN A 683 -31.08 -24.92 -38.41
C ASN A 683 -29.81 -25.79 -38.51
N LEU A 684 -28.63 -25.18 -38.63
CA LEU A 684 -27.35 -25.89 -38.83
C LEU A 684 -26.42 -25.53 -37.68
N PRO A 685 -25.50 -26.42 -37.26
CA PRO A 685 -24.54 -26.15 -36.19
C PRO A 685 -23.41 -25.21 -36.69
N VAL A 686 -23.79 -24.00 -37.11
CA VAL A 686 -22.89 -22.98 -37.67
C VAL A 686 -23.09 -21.69 -36.90
N ALA A 687 -22.02 -21.19 -36.29
CA ALA A 687 -22.01 -19.92 -35.57
C ALA A 687 -20.69 -19.17 -35.79
N SER A 688 -20.68 -17.87 -35.49
CA SER A 688 -19.47 -17.07 -35.66
C SER A 688 -19.50 -15.75 -34.91
N VAL A 689 -18.32 -15.17 -34.72
CA VAL A 689 -18.14 -13.83 -34.15
C VAL A 689 -17.16 -12.99 -34.97
N GLN A 690 -17.44 -11.70 -35.12
CA GLN A 690 -16.57 -10.76 -35.83
C GLN A 690 -15.37 -10.30 -34.98
N PHE A 691 -15.57 -10.21 -33.67
CA PHE A 691 -14.53 -9.81 -32.72
C PHE A 691 -13.60 -10.98 -32.39
N HIS A 692 -12.49 -10.70 -31.70
CA HIS A 692 -11.45 -11.67 -31.35
C HIS A 692 -11.57 -12.08 -29.88
N PRO A 693 -12.10 -13.27 -29.56
CA PRO A 693 -12.20 -13.75 -28.18
C PRO A 693 -10.83 -13.88 -27.49
N GLU A 694 -9.79 -14.22 -28.24
CA GLU A 694 -8.42 -14.41 -27.77
C GLU A 694 -7.64 -13.12 -27.49
N SER A 695 -8.20 -11.97 -27.91
CA SER A 695 -7.52 -10.68 -27.77
C SER A 695 -7.39 -10.29 -26.30
N ILE A 696 -6.28 -9.65 -25.94
CA ILE A 696 -6.12 -8.99 -24.63
C ILE A 696 -7.25 -7.98 -24.36
N LEU A 697 -7.83 -7.40 -25.41
CA LEU A 697 -8.95 -6.45 -25.32
C LEU A 697 -10.29 -7.13 -24.96
N THR A 698 -10.37 -8.46 -25.03
CA THR A 698 -11.53 -9.29 -24.64
C THR A 698 -11.23 -10.12 -23.37
N LEU A 699 -10.08 -9.87 -22.72
CA LEU A 699 -9.58 -10.69 -21.60
C LEU A 699 -10.33 -10.44 -20.29
N LYS A 700 -10.99 -9.29 -20.14
CA LYS A 700 -11.75 -8.94 -18.93
C LYS A 700 -12.73 -10.06 -18.57
N ASP A 701 -12.71 -10.48 -17.31
CA ASP A 701 -13.52 -11.58 -16.76
C ASP A 701 -13.32 -12.94 -17.47
N GLN A 702 -12.17 -13.10 -18.18
CA GLN A 702 -11.86 -14.25 -19.03
C GLN A 702 -12.97 -14.53 -20.06
N SER A 703 -13.66 -13.48 -20.52
CA SER A 703 -14.89 -13.60 -21.30
C SER A 703 -14.69 -14.37 -22.60
N GLY A 704 -13.59 -14.12 -23.32
CA GLY A 704 -13.28 -14.85 -24.55
C GLY A 704 -13.05 -16.35 -24.34
N LEU A 705 -12.31 -16.73 -23.29
CA LEU A 705 -12.04 -18.14 -22.97
C LEU A 705 -13.32 -18.86 -22.53
N ARG A 706 -14.15 -18.21 -21.71
CA ARG A 706 -15.48 -18.74 -21.31
C ARG A 706 -16.41 -18.91 -22.52
N MET A 707 -16.40 -17.94 -23.45
CA MET A 707 -17.16 -18.03 -24.70
C MET A 707 -16.72 -19.24 -25.52
N ILE A 708 -15.41 -19.45 -25.72
CA ILE A 708 -14.90 -20.61 -26.47
C ILE A 708 -15.25 -21.94 -25.78
N ASN A 709 -15.22 -21.99 -24.45
CA ASN A 709 -15.67 -23.18 -23.71
C ASN A 709 -17.17 -23.46 -23.97
N ASN A 710 -18.02 -22.42 -23.96
CA ASN A 710 -19.43 -22.56 -24.29
C ASN A 710 -19.66 -22.95 -25.77
N VAL A 711 -18.84 -22.45 -26.71
CA VAL A 711 -18.88 -22.86 -28.13
C VAL A 711 -18.62 -24.37 -28.24
N MET A 712 -17.61 -24.87 -27.52
CA MET A 712 -17.32 -26.30 -27.49
C MET A 712 -18.50 -27.10 -26.93
N ALA A 713 -19.13 -26.63 -25.85
CA ALA A 713 -20.32 -27.27 -25.29
C ALA A 713 -21.49 -27.32 -26.29
N GLU A 714 -21.74 -26.23 -27.01
CA GLU A 714 -22.91 -26.15 -27.88
C GLU A 714 -22.73 -26.90 -29.19
N LEU A 715 -21.59 -26.70 -29.87
CA LEU A 715 -21.41 -27.20 -31.24
C LEU A 715 -20.88 -28.63 -31.32
N THR A 716 -20.34 -29.20 -30.23
CA THR A 716 -19.77 -30.57 -30.24
C THR A 716 -20.60 -31.63 -29.50
N THR A 717 -21.75 -31.23 -28.93
CA THR A 717 -22.69 -32.16 -28.29
C THR A 717 -23.48 -32.91 -29.36
N GLU A 718 -23.60 -34.24 -29.22
CA GLU A 718 -24.36 -35.08 -30.15
C GLU A 718 -25.80 -34.57 -30.26
N ALA A 719 -26.24 -34.28 -31.49
CA ALA A 719 -27.64 -33.99 -31.76
C ALA A 719 -28.51 -35.13 -31.22
N ASN A 720 -29.35 -34.80 -30.24
CA ASN A 720 -30.33 -35.71 -29.63
C ASN A 720 -30.90 -36.68 -30.66
N SER A 721 -30.69 -37.97 -30.38
CA SER A 721 -31.49 -39.12 -30.80
C SER A 721 -32.64 -38.77 -31.76
N LYS A 722 -32.40 -39.03 -33.05
CA LYS A 722 -33.45 -39.21 -34.06
C LYS A 722 -34.57 -40.06 -33.45
N GLU A 723 -35.77 -39.50 -33.38
CA GLU A 723 -37.00 -40.26 -33.18
C GLU A 723 -37.02 -41.41 -34.20
N VAL A 724 -36.99 -42.64 -33.70
CA VAL A 724 -37.33 -43.84 -34.46
C VAL A 724 -38.78 -44.15 -34.08
N PHE A 725 -39.63 -44.21 -35.10
CA PHE A 725 -41.04 -44.59 -35.05
C PHE A 725 -41.31 -45.89 -34.28
#